data_AF-A0A6J1KWA1-F1
#
_entry.id   AF-A0A6J1KWA1-F1
#
_cell.length_a   1.000
_cell.length_b   1.000
_cell.length_c   1.000
_cell.angle_alpha   90.00
_cell.angle_beta   90.00
_cell.angle_gamma   90.00
#
_symmetry.space_group_name_H-M   'P 1'
#
loop_
_entity.id
_entity.type
_entity.pdbx_description
1 polymer ?
#
loop_
_entity_poly.entity_id
_entity_poly.type
_entity_poly.pdbx_seq_one_letter_code
_entity_poly.pdbx_strand_id
1 'polypeptide(L)'
;MTSIPSKNVWIRRQQCPCGDWKCYVSYEGEGEEPCVAAQLVKSERVSSEAMVAPYVGMVFKNDNDAFEYYGNFARNNGFSIRKERSRLSPQLGVYKRDFVCYRSGFAPAKKKPIGEHHRDRKSVRCGCDAKMYLSKEVCEGIAQWFVVQFSNVHNHELLEDDQVRLLPAYRKIHEADQERILLLSKAGFPIHRIVKVLELEKGIHGGQLPFLERDVRNFVQNRKKIVQEHDALLNERREIDTMELLEACKATKESDEEFVYDFTVDSNDKVEHVAWSYGYSVNAYAMFGDVVYFDTTYSSITYGLLLGVWLGIDNHGRTIFFGCVLLQDETPRSFAWALQTFIRFMRGTFPQTILTDLDPGLRDAIRTELPATKHIIPKWNILSKVSSWFSLHLGSHYAEFKSEFDLLYSVESTEDFDIRWGRMVSMFGLVSDKHIDLLFSFREYWVPSYIRGCLLAQMATPAYFKSVDSFLKGVFNAQTCLCSFFEKVGISANFQGHEHQEMQYLQAKTNIPIEEHARSILTPFAFNALQHELVLAMQYAASEMADGSYLVRHFKKMDGECLVMWIAESEQIHCSCKEFESSGLLCRHALRIFIIKNYFQLPDKYYLNRWRRQSSLGSSDGHGIQSKDGDWFHEYQHLTEALFAEASVTKERCEHVRKELMKELTRLLNEVRRMPDGDGTAAMDLTESPND
;
A
#
# COMPACT_ATOMS: atom_id res chain seq x y z
N MET A 1 6.31 -32.68 4.87
CA MET A 1 6.57 -31.44 4.11
C MET A 1 5.79 -30.35 4.80
N THR A 2 6.45 -29.53 5.59
CA THR A 2 5.85 -28.37 6.26
C THR A 2 5.50 -27.33 5.20
N SER A 3 4.21 -27.06 5.01
CA SER A 3 3.73 -26.00 4.11
C SER A 3 4.24 -24.66 4.64
N ILE A 4 5.16 -24.04 3.92
CA ILE A 4 5.55 -22.65 4.18
C ILE A 4 4.29 -21.81 3.90
N PRO A 5 3.72 -21.08 4.88
CA PRO A 5 2.57 -20.23 4.61
C PRO A 5 3.00 -19.17 3.59
N SER A 6 2.35 -19.16 2.43
CA SER A 6 2.61 -18.16 1.41
C SER A 6 2.15 -16.81 1.94
N LYS A 7 3.10 -15.91 2.12
CA LYS A 7 2.89 -14.56 2.63
C LYS A 7 2.07 -13.78 1.60
N ASN A 8 0.88 -13.30 1.96
CA ASN A 8 0.18 -12.32 1.13
C ASN A 8 0.95 -11.01 1.15
N VAL A 9 1.32 -10.49 -0.01
CA VAL A 9 2.02 -9.21 -0.15
C VAL A 9 1.08 -8.21 -0.81
N TRP A 10 0.49 -7.35 0.02
CA TRP A 10 -0.17 -6.13 -0.44
C TRP A 10 0.90 -5.12 -0.80
N ILE A 11 0.84 -4.58 -2.01
CA ILE A 11 1.73 -3.51 -2.45
C ILE A 11 0.90 -2.28 -2.80
N ARG A 12 1.50 -1.11 -2.57
CA ARG A 12 1.00 0.11 -3.18
C ARG A 12 1.21 0.05 -4.69
N ARG A 13 0.23 0.53 -5.43
CA ARG A 13 0.13 0.55 -6.88
C ARG A 13 1.43 1.08 -7.48
N GLN A 14 1.99 0.29 -8.39
CA GLN A 14 3.30 0.54 -9.00
C GLN A 14 3.19 1.04 -10.45
N GLN A 15 2.05 0.80 -11.10
CA GLN A 15 1.81 1.15 -12.49
C GLN A 15 1.45 2.64 -12.64
N CYS A 16 2.08 3.32 -13.58
CA CYS A 16 1.81 4.74 -13.84
C CYS A 16 0.48 4.92 -14.59
N PRO A 17 -0.37 5.87 -14.18
CA PRO A 17 -1.65 6.16 -14.86
C PRO A 17 -1.50 6.74 -16.28
N CYS A 18 -0.29 7.06 -16.74
CA CYS A 18 -0.06 7.47 -18.13
C CYS A 18 -0.19 6.32 -19.14
N GLY A 19 -0.36 5.08 -18.66
CA GLY A 19 -0.53 3.90 -19.51
C GLY A 19 0.77 3.40 -20.16
N ASP A 20 1.90 4.06 -19.92
CA ASP A 20 3.21 3.60 -20.40
C ASP A 20 3.78 2.57 -19.43
N TRP A 21 3.88 1.32 -19.88
CA TRP A 21 4.45 0.21 -19.10
C TRP A 21 5.91 0.45 -18.66
N LYS A 22 6.62 1.40 -19.30
CA LYS A 22 7.98 1.79 -18.92
C LYS A 22 8.02 2.79 -17.77
N CYS A 23 6.88 3.38 -17.41
CA CYS A 23 6.78 4.34 -16.32
C CYS A 23 6.34 3.62 -15.03
N TYR A 24 7.23 3.64 -14.04
CA TYR A 24 7.01 3.04 -12.73
C TYR A 24 7.09 4.15 -11.69
N VAL A 25 6.14 4.15 -10.76
CA VAL A 25 6.10 5.14 -9.66
C VAL A 25 6.90 4.57 -8.49
N SER A 26 8.07 5.16 -8.21
CA SER A 26 8.81 4.87 -6.98
C SER A 26 8.18 5.62 -5.82
N TYR A 27 7.66 4.90 -4.83
CA TYR A 27 7.22 5.51 -3.59
C TYR A 27 8.43 5.70 -2.66
N GLU A 28 8.89 6.94 -2.52
CA GLU A 28 9.79 7.31 -1.43
C GLU A 28 8.93 7.47 -0.16
N GLY A 29 9.01 6.48 0.73
CA GLY A 29 8.64 6.70 2.12
C GLY A 29 9.63 7.69 2.73
N GLU A 30 9.10 8.67 3.47
CA GLU A 30 9.87 9.69 4.18
C GLU A 30 11.10 9.09 4.88
N GLY A 31 12.27 9.42 4.35
CA GLY A 31 13.55 9.35 5.04
C GLY A 31 14.11 10.76 5.10
N GLU A 32 13.63 11.58 6.04
CA GLU A 32 14.45 12.68 6.55
C GLU A 32 15.60 12.06 7.36
N GLU A 33 16.70 11.75 6.69
CA GLU A 33 18.05 11.86 7.24
C GLU A 33 19.05 11.89 6.07
N PRO A 34 19.97 12.87 6.01
CA PRO A 34 20.92 12.96 4.93
C PRO A 34 21.87 11.77 5.01
N CYS A 35 21.90 10.95 3.96
CA CYS A 35 22.80 9.83 3.81
C CYS A 35 24.26 10.33 3.68
N VAL A 36 24.88 10.69 4.80
CA VAL A 36 26.32 10.87 4.92
C VAL A 36 26.94 9.50 5.19
N ALA A 37 27.10 8.70 4.14
CA ALA A 37 27.99 7.54 4.15
C ALA A 37 28.41 7.14 2.73
N ALA A 38 29.03 8.07 2.00
CA ALA A 38 30.00 7.66 0.97
C ALA A 38 31.27 7.17 1.66
N GLN A 39 31.18 6.10 2.45
CA GLN A 39 32.34 5.29 2.75
C GLN A 39 32.61 4.46 1.50
N LEU A 40 33.62 4.90 0.75
CA LEU A 40 34.40 4.07 -0.15
C LEU A 40 34.54 2.68 0.47
N VAL A 41 33.73 1.72 0.00
CA VAL A 41 34.11 0.32 0.04
C VAL A 41 35.29 0.26 -0.92
N LYS A 42 36.49 0.47 -0.35
CA LYS A 42 37.72 -0.05 -0.92
C LYS A 42 37.36 -1.48 -1.30
N SER A 43 37.30 -1.74 -2.61
CA SER A 43 37.50 -3.07 -3.13
C SER A 43 38.70 -3.61 -2.36
N GLU A 44 38.46 -4.57 -1.47
CA GLU A 44 39.50 -5.44 -0.99
C GLU A 44 40.05 -6.09 -2.25
N ARG A 45 41.09 -5.46 -2.82
CA ARG A 45 42.10 -6.19 -3.56
C ARG A 45 42.65 -7.16 -2.52
N VAL A 46 42.04 -8.34 -2.45
CA VAL A 46 42.72 -9.52 -1.94
C VAL A 46 44.05 -9.51 -2.66
N SER A 47 45.11 -9.23 -1.90
CA SER A 47 46.48 -9.44 -2.31
C SER A 47 46.51 -10.75 -3.07
N SER A 48 46.86 -10.71 -4.36
CA SER A 48 47.12 -11.91 -5.14
C SER A 48 48.34 -12.61 -4.54
N GLU A 49 48.14 -13.34 -3.44
CA GLU A 49 48.98 -14.49 -3.14
C GLU A 49 48.87 -15.39 -4.36
N ALA A 50 49.98 -15.53 -5.08
CA ALA A 50 50.03 -16.34 -6.29
C ALA A 50 49.50 -17.74 -5.95
N MET A 51 48.32 -18.07 -6.48
CA MET A 51 47.67 -19.35 -6.21
C MET A 51 48.63 -20.47 -6.62
N VAL A 52 49.09 -21.24 -5.65
CA VAL A 52 50.07 -22.31 -5.88
C VAL A 52 49.47 -23.36 -6.80
N ALA A 53 50.24 -23.82 -7.79
CA ALA A 53 49.79 -24.89 -8.67
C ALA A 53 49.57 -26.18 -7.86
N PRO A 54 48.49 -26.95 -8.11
CA PRO A 54 48.31 -28.25 -7.47
C PRO A 54 49.55 -29.14 -7.67
N TYR A 55 49.93 -29.91 -6.66
CA TYR A 55 51.08 -30.80 -6.72
C TYR A 55 50.75 -32.14 -6.07
N VAL A 56 51.51 -33.18 -6.45
CA VAL A 56 51.33 -34.52 -5.91
C VAL A 56 51.63 -34.52 -4.40
N GLY A 57 50.70 -35.05 -3.61
CA GLY A 57 50.76 -35.04 -2.15
C GLY A 57 49.93 -33.93 -1.48
N MET A 58 49.38 -32.96 -2.23
CA MET A 58 48.49 -31.95 -1.67
C MET A 58 47.20 -32.57 -1.10
N VAL A 59 46.76 -32.09 0.07
CA VAL A 59 45.67 -32.69 0.87
C VAL A 59 44.43 -31.80 0.92
N PHE A 60 43.25 -32.40 0.77
CA PHE A 60 41.94 -31.76 0.88
C PHE A 60 41.03 -32.51 1.85
N LYS A 61 40.10 -31.81 2.49
CA LYS A 61 39.13 -32.42 3.43
C LYS A 61 38.12 -33.28 2.68
N ASN A 62 37.68 -32.85 1.50
CA ASN A 62 36.73 -33.58 0.66
C ASN A 62 37.01 -33.34 -0.84
N ASP A 63 36.37 -34.11 -1.72
CA ASP A 63 36.59 -33.99 -3.17
C ASP A 63 35.98 -32.72 -3.78
N ASN A 64 35.02 -32.06 -3.12
CA ASN A 64 34.47 -30.79 -3.57
C ASN A 64 35.44 -29.64 -3.30
N ASP A 65 36.10 -29.60 -2.15
CA ASP A 65 37.16 -28.63 -1.84
C ASP A 65 38.29 -28.72 -2.88
N ALA A 66 38.69 -29.95 -3.23
CA ALA A 66 39.69 -30.19 -4.26
C ALA A 66 39.20 -29.75 -5.65
N PHE A 67 37.91 -29.95 -5.95
CA PHE A 67 37.30 -29.52 -7.21
C PHE A 67 37.24 -27.99 -7.32
N GLU A 68 36.88 -27.31 -6.23
CA GLU A 68 36.86 -25.84 -6.15
C GLU A 68 38.27 -25.27 -6.28
N TYR A 69 39.25 -25.84 -5.56
CA TYR A 69 40.64 -25.43 -5.65
C TYR A 69 41.19 -25.57 -7.08
N TYR A 70 41.03 -26.74 -7.70
CA TYR A 70 41.50 -26.93 -9.07
C TYR A 70 40.67 -26.10 -10.08
N GLY A 71 39.40 -25.85 -9.80
CA GLY A 71 38.55 -24.99 -10.62
C GLY A 71 38.98 -23.53 -10.61
N ASN A 72 39.41 -23.02 -9.45
CA ASN A 72 39.96 -21.69 -9.28
C ASN A 72 41.35 -21.57 -9.93
N PHE A 73 42.21 -22.58 -9.75
CA PHE A 73 43.48 -22.66 -10.47
C PHE A 73 43.25 -22.64 -11.99
N ALA A 74 42.33 -23.47 -12.49
CA ALA A 74 42.00 -23.54 -13.90
C ALA A 74 41.48 -22.21 -14.46
N ARG A 75 40.61 -21.53 -13.70
CA ARG A 75 40.08 -20.21 -14.07
C ARG A 75 41.20 -19.19 -14.24
N ASN A 76 42.13 -19.12 -13.28
CA ASN A 76 43.28 -18.21 -13.32
C ASN A 76 44.33 -18.60 -14.38
N ASN A 77 44.23 -19.81 -14.95
CA ASN A 77 45.14 -20.32 -15.98
C ASN A 77 44.44 -20.50 -17.33
N GLY A 78 43.29 -19.86 -17.56
CA GLY A 78 42.71 -19.81 -18.91
C GLY A 78 41.89 -21.03 -19.36
N PHE A 79 41.50 -21.93 -18.47
CA PHE A 79 40.71 -23.12 -18.83
C PHE A 79 39.61 -23.44 -17.80
N SER A 80 38.81 -24.49 -18.07
CA SER A 80 37.83 -25.01 -17.12
C SER A 80 37.96 -26.52 -16.99
N ILE A 81 37.48 -27.06 -15.88
CA ILE A 81 37.60 -28.47 -15.53
C ILE A 81 36.25 -29.17 -15.48
N ARG A 82 36.27 -30.50 -15.54
CA ARG A 82 35.10 -31.38 -15.33
C ARG A 82 35.48 -32.65 -14.57
N LYS A 83 34.52 -33.23 -13.86
CA LYS A 83 34.66 -34.56 -13.25
C LYS A 83 34.57 -35.63 -14.37
N GLU A 84 35.61 -36.43 -14.55
CA GLU A 84 35.69 -37.46 -15.61
C GLU A 84 35.25 -38.83 -15.10
N ARG A 85 35.90 -39.33 -14.04
CA ARG A 85 35.63 -40.64 -13.45
C ARG A 85 35.60 -40.57 -11.93
N SER A 86 34.83 -41.48 -11.35
CA SER A 86 34.90 -41.84 -9.93
C SER A 86 35.01 -43.34 -9.77
N ARG A 87 35.76 -43.77 -8.76
CA ARG A 87 35.75 -45.16 -8.31
C ARG A 87 35.14 -45.25 -6.92
N LEU A 88 34.28 -46.24 -6.75
CA LEU A 88 33.57 -46.54 -5.50
C LEU A 88 34.24 -47.74 -4.82
N SER A 89 34.32 -47.67 -3.50
CA SER A 89 34.72 -48.76 -2.61
C SER A 89 33.55 -49.05 -1.66
N PRO A 90 33.23 -50.33 -1.40
CA PRO A 90 32.21 -50.70 -0.42
C PRO A 90 32.46 -50.16 0.99
N GLN A 91 33.72 -49.93 1.35
CA GLN A 91 34.12 -49.50 2.70
C GLN A 91 34.29 -47.98 2.83
N LEU A 92 34.72 -47.31 1.74
CA LEU A 92 35.12 -45.90 1.78
C LEU A 92 34.20 -44.97 0.97
N GLY A 93 33.20 -45.51 0.26
CA GLY A 93 32.40 -44.78 -0.72
C GLY A 93 33.26 -44.40 -1.92
N VAL A 94 33.05 -43.20 -2.49
CA VAL A 94 33.95 -42.71 -3.55
C VAL A 94 35.35 -42.52 -2.96
N TYR A 95 36.34 -43.23 -3.52
CA TYR A 95 37.72 -43.19 -3.03
C TYR A 95 38.74 -42.74 -4.08
N LYS A 96 38.35 -42.63 -5.35
CA LYS A 96 39.15 -41.96 -6.39
C LYS A 96 38.29 -41.03 -7.23
N ARG A 97 38.85 -39.87 -7.59
CA ARG A 97 38.23 -38.84 -8.44
C ARG A 97 39.22 -38.34 -9.48
N ASP A 98 38.78 -38.32 -10.74
CA ASP A 98 39.53 -37.76 -11.85
C ASP A 98 38.92 -36.41 -12.25
N PHE A 99 39.67 -35.32 -12.11
CA PHE A 99 39.33 -34.01 -12.65
C PHE A 99 40.20 -33.72 -13.87
N VAL A 100 39.59 -33.31 -14.98
CA VAL A 100 40.30 -33.10 -16.25
C VAL A 100 39.91 -31.79 -16.88
N CYS A 101 40.75 -31.25 -17.76
CA CYS A 101 40.37 -30.13 -18.62
C CYS A 101 39.08 -30.44 -19.38
N TYR A 102 38.21 -29.44 -19.56
CA TYR A 102 36.95 -29.59 -20.28
C TYR A 102 37.13 -30.16 -21.69
N ARG A 103 38.27 -29.85 -22.34
CA ARG A 103 38.66 -30.32 -23.67
C ARG A 103 39.39 -31.68 -23.67
N SER A 104 39.49 -32.33 -22.51
CA SER A 104 40.15 -33.64 -22.36
C SER A 104 39.37 -34.78 -23.01
N GLY A 105 40.13 -35.75 -23.53
CA GLY A 105 39.65 -36.93 -24.26
C GLY A 105 39.19 -36.60 -25.69
N PHE A 106 38.63 -37.60 -26.37
CA PHE A 106 37.97 -37.43 -27.67
C PHE A 106 36.48 -37.70 -27.53
N ALA A 107 35.66 -37.11 -28.40
CA ALA A 107 34.24 -37.44 -28.40
C ALA A 107 34.04 -38.91 -28.80
N PRO A 108 33.19 -39.67 -28.08
CA PRO A 108 32.84 -41.01 -28.52
C PRO A 108 32.15 -40.95 -29.89
N ALA A 109 32.52 -41.85 -30.80
CA ALA A 109 31.91 -41.96 -32.11
C ALA A 109 30.43 -42.35 -31.95
N LYS A 110 29.51 -41.41 -32.12
CA LYS A 110 28.07 -41.71 -32.13
C LYS A 110 27.74 -42.41 -33.45
N LYS A 111 27.23 -43.65 -33.40
CA LYS A 111 26.51 -44.26 -34.52
C LYS A 111 25.27 -43.40 -34.78
N LYS A 112 25.14 -42.81 -35.98
CA LYS A 112 23.98 -41.99 -36.36
C LYS A 112 22.75 -42.91 -36.48
N PRO A 113 21.68 -42.73 -35.67
CA PRO A 113 20.37 -43.25 -36.03
C PRO A 113 19.88 -42.50 -37.27
N ILE A 114 19.31 -43.21 -38.24
CA ILE A 114 18.72 -42.63 -39.45
C ILE A 114 17.44 -41.87 -39.03
N GLY A 115 17.39 -40.55 -39.25
CA GLY A 115 16.14 -39.78 -39.20
C GLY A 115 16.10 -38.52 -38.34
N GLU A 116 17.07 -38.25 -37.47
CA GLU A 116 17.06 -37.01 -36.65
C GLU A 116 18.05 -35.96 -37.16
N HIS A 117 17.53 -34.77 -37.51
CA HIS A 117 18.32 -33.56 -37.76
C HIS A 117 18.97 -33.05 -36.46
N HIS A 118 20.01 -33.72 -36.00
CA HIS A 118 20.86 -33.17 -34.93
C HIS A 118 21.64 -31.96 -35.46
N ARG A 119 21.71 -30.89 -34.66
CA ARG A 119 22.62 -29.76 -34.91
C ARG A 119 24.06 -30.28 -34.93
N ASP A 120 24.78 -30.08 -36.03
CA ASP A 120 26.20 -30.44 -36.21
C ASP A 120 27.12 -29.61 -35.30
N ARG A 121 27.08 -29.87 -33.99
CA ARG A 121 28.06 -29.34 -33.04
C ARG A 121 29.29 -30.24 -33.05
N LYS A 122 30.37 -29.76 -33.67
CA LYS A 122 31.71 -30.35 -33.50
C LYS A 122 32.07 -30.35 -32.02
N SER A 123 32.59 -31.47 -31.53
CA SER A 123 33.04 -31.58 -30.13
C SER A 123 34.21 -30.65 -29.85
N VAL A 124 34.22 -30.04 -28.67
CA VAL A 124 35.36 -29.22 -28.18
C VAL A 124 36.51 -30.06 -27.61
N ARG A 125 36.30 -31.37 -27.46
CA ARG A 125 37.28 -32.33 -26.94
C ARG A 125 38.38 -32.60 -27.99
N CYS A 126 39.62 -32.24 -27.65
CA CYS A 126 40.78 -32.33 -28.53
C CYS A 126 41.89 -33.23 -27.97
N GLY A 127 41.59 -34.07 -26.98
CA GLY A 127 42.55 -34.97 -26.36
C GLY A 127 43.49 -34.29 -25.38
N CYS A 128 43.08 -33.18 -24.75
CA CYS A 128 43.90 -32.49 -23.74
C CYS A 128 44.25 -33.39 -22.55
N ASP A 129 45.51 -33.38 -22.11
CA ASP A 129 46.02 -34.24 -21.03
C ASP A 129 46.08 -33.56 -19.65
N ALA A 130 45.68 -32.29 -19.55
CA ALA A 130 45.62 -31.58 -18.28
C ALA A 130 44.59 -32.24 -17.33
N LYS A 131 45.06 -32.64 -16.15
CA LYS A 131 44.32 -33.46 -15.19
C LYS A 131 44.84 -33.37 -13.76
N MET A 132 43.97 -33.62 -12.80
CA MET A 132 44.26 -33.82 -11.39
C MET A 132 43.51 -35.04 -10.88
N TYR A 133 44.24 -36.03 -10.34
CA TYR A 133 43.66 -37.25 -9.79
C TYR A 133 43.80 -37.27 -8.27
N LEU A 134 42.71 -37.65 -7.61
CA LEU A 134 42.61 -37.70 -6.16
C LEU A 134 42.40 -39.14 -5.69
N SER A 135 43.01 -39.47 -4.55
CA SER A 135 42.77 -40.71 -3.79
C SER A 135 42.36 -40.37 -2.37
N LYS A 136 41.36 -41.07 -1.84
CA LYS A 136 40.89 -40.95 -0.46
C LYS A 136 41.61 -41.98 0.39
N GLU A 137 42.23 -41.52 1.47
CA GLU A 137 42.84 -42.38 2.48
C GLU A 137 42.30 -41.99 3.86
N VAL A 138 42.28 -42.94 4.80
CA VAL A 138 41.82 -42.70 6.17
C VAL A 138 43.04 -42.77 7.08
N CYS A 139 43.48 -41.61 7.54
CA CYS A 139 44.60 -41.47 8.47
C CYS A 139 44.01 -41.15 9.85
N GLU A 140 44.33 -41.97 10.86
CA GLU A 140 43.88 -41.75 12.25
C GLU A 140 42.35 -41.56 12.40
N GLY A 141 41.56 -42.26 11.56
CA GLY A 141 40.09 -42.17 11.57
C GLY A 141 39.50 -40.99 10.79
N ILE A 142 40.34 -40.08 10.26
CA ILE A 142 39.91 -38.93 9.46
C ILE A 142 40.14 -39.25 7.98
N ALA A 143 39.08 -39.15 7.18
CA ALA A 143 39.19 -39.27 5.73
C ALA A 143 39.82 -38.01 5.12
N GLN A 144 40.90 -38.19 4.36
CA GLN A 144 41.61 -37.12 3.66
C GLN A 144 41.76 -37.49 2.18
N TRP A 145 41.77 -36.47 1.33
CA TRP A 145 41.90 -36.62 -0.13
C TRP A 145 43.23 -36.06 -0.61
N PHE A 146 44.05 -36.92 -1.22
CA PHE A 146 45.39 -36.58 -1.66
C PHE A 146 45.47 -36.52 -3.18
N VAL A 147 46.18 -35.53 -3.72
CA VAL A 147 46.53 -35.48 -5.14
C VAL A 147 47.56 -36.55 -5.44
N VAL A 148 47.19 -37.58 -6.19
CA VAL A 148 48.09 -38.67 -6.60
C VAL A 148 48.74 -38.43 -7.96
N GLN A 149 48.13 -37.57 -8.79
CA GLN A 149 48.67 -37.18 -10.08
C GLN A 149 48.19 -35.79 -10.46
N PHE A 150 49.09 -34.96 -11.00
CA PHE A 150 48.77 -33.66 -11.57
C PHE A 150 49.54 -33.45 -12.88
N SER A 151 48.85 -32.94 -13.90
CA SER A 151 49.43 -32.49 -15.17
C SER A 151 48.72 -31.21 -15.60
N ASN A 152 49.48 -30.17 -15.90
CA ASN A 152 48.96 -28.92 -16.47
C ASN A 152 49.40 -28.73 -17.93
N VAL A 153 49.62 -29.84 -18.65
CA VAL A 153 50.03 -29.80 -20.07
C VAL A 153 48.78 -29.72 -20.94
N HIS A 154 48.67 -28.64 -21.71
CA HIS A 154 47.56 -28.40 -22.64
C HIS A 154 48.05 -28.52 -24.08
N ASN A 155 47.21 -29.10 -24.94
CA ASN A 155 47.46 -29.19 -26.38
C ASN A 155 46.61 -28.19 -27.18
N HIS A 156 46.12 -27.17 -26.50
CA HIS A 156 45.31 -26.10 -27.06
C HIS A 156 45.64 -24.79 -26.35
N GLU A 157 45.35 -23.69 -27.03
CA GLU A 157 45.47 -22.35 -26.48
C GLU A 157 44.59 -22.19 -25.22
N LEU A 158 45.14 -21.47 -24.25
CA LEU A 158 44.47 -21.07 -23.01
C LEU A 158 43.84 -19.69 -23.22
N LEU A 159 42.71 -19.44 -22.57
CA LEU A 159 41.94 -18.22 -22.76
C LEU A 159 42.45 -17.10 -21.88
N GLU A 160 42.35 -15.87 -22.37
CA GLU A 160 42.52 -14.65 -21.58
C GLU A 160 41.36 -14.45 -20.59
N ASP A 161 41.56 -13.68 -19.52
CA ASP A 161 40.58 -13.47 -18.43
C ASP A 161 39.20 -13.03 -18.94
N ASP A 162 39.18 -12.21 -20.00
CA ASP A 162 37.95 -11.69 -20.60
C ASP A 162 37.17 -12.76 -21.39
N GLN A 163 37.85 -13.81 -21.82
CA GLN A 163 37.30 -14.98 -22.52
C GLN A 163 36.96 -16.12 -21.57
N VAL A 164 37.76 -16.32 -20.50
CA VAL A 164 37.52 -17.36 -19.49
C VAL A 164 36.13 -17.23 -18.88
N ARG A 165 35.70 -16.00 -18.54
CA ARG A 165 34.36 -15.76 -17.96
C ARG A 165 33.21 -16.29 -18.83
N LEU A 166 33.43 -16.45 -20.14
CA LEU A 166 32.42 -16.93 -21.09
C LEU A 166 32.32 -18.46 -21.15
N LEU A 167 33.19 -19.19 -20.46
CA LEU A 167 33.11 -20.65 -20.40
C LEU A 167 31.85 -21.10 -19.62
N PRO A 168 31.13 -22.15 -20.07
CA PRO A 168 29.91 -22.62 -19.41
C PRO A 168 30.06 -22.92 -17.90
N ALA A 169 31.25 -23.32 -17.46
CA ALA A 169 31.53 -23.61 -16.05
C ALA A 169 31.47 -22.36 -15.14
N TYR A 170 31.70 -21.18 -15.71
CA TYR A 170 31.79 -19.91 -14.99
C TYR A 170 30.58 -19.00 -15.21
N ARG A 171 29.67 -19.37 -16.13
CA ARG A 171 28.43 -18.63 -16.43
C ARG A 171 27.25 -19.01 -15.53
N LYS A 172 27.42 -18.83 -14.21
CA LYS A 172 26.37 -19.10 -13.22
C LYS A 172 25.51 -17.87 -12.97
N ILE A 173 24.19 -18.06 -12.93
CA ILE A 173 23.22 -17.04 -12.46
C ILE A 173 23.07 -17.22 -10.96
N HIS A 174 23.48 -16.22 -10.18
CA HIS A 174 23.38 -16.24 -8.72
C HIS A 174 21.92 -16.18 -8.25
N GLU A 175 21.62 -16.71 -7.06
CA GLU A 175 20.22 -16.80 -6.55
C GLU A 175 19.50 -15.44 -6.50
N ALA A 176 20.18 -14.39 -6.05
CA ALA A 176 19.62 -13.03 -6.05
C ALA A 176 19.22 -12.57 -7.47
N ASP A 177 20.02 -12.91 -8.48
CA ASP A 177 19.71 -12.60 -9.88
C ASP A 177 18.57 -13.50 -10.40
N GLN A 178 18.49 -14.76 -9.96
CA GLN A 178 17.44 -15.68 -10.36
C GLN A 178 16.06 -15.17 -9.96
N GLU A 179 15.88 -14.72 -8.72
CA GLU A 179 14.61 -14.16 -8.24
C GLU A 179 14.23 -12.90 -9.03
N ARG A 180 15.19 -11.99 -9.23
CA ARG A 180 14.98 -10.75 -9.98
C ARG A 180 14.62 -11.01 -11.45
N ILE A 181 15.29 -11.97 -12.09
CA ILE A 181 15.00 -12.40 -13.48
C ILE A 181 13.57 -12.94 -13.60
N LEU A 182 13.13 -13.77 -12.64
CA LEU A 182 11.78 -14.33 -12.65
C LEU A 182 10.71 -13.25 -12.50
N LEU A 183 10.91 -12.31 -11.57
CA LEU A 183 10.01 -11.19 -11.35
C LEU A 183 9.87 -10.30 -12.61
N LEU A 184 11.00 -9.89 -13.20
CA LEU A 184 10.98 -9.06 -14.40
C LEU A 184 10.40 -9.80 -15.61
N SER A 185 10.68 -11.12 -15.73
CA SER A 185 10.07 -11.95 -16.77
C SER A 185 8.56 -12.09 -16.58
N LYS A 186 8.06 -12.16 -15.33
CA LYS A 186 6.62 -12.21 -15.02
C LYS A 186 5.94 -10.89 -15.34
N ALA A 187 6.63 -9.77 -15.12
CA ALA A 187 6.19 -8.45 -15.53
C ALA A 187 6.27 -8.20 -17.07
N GLY A 188 6.61 -9.22 -17.86
CA GLY A 188 6.59 -9.15 -19.33
C GLY A 188 7.84 -8.53 -19.96
N PHE A 189 8.92 -8.31 -19.21
CA PHE A 189 10.13 -7.70 -19.77
C PHE A 189 10.83 -8.63 -20.78
N PRO A 190 11.22 -8.12 -21.96
CA PRO A 190 12.08 -8.87 -22.88
C PRO A 190 13.43 -9.20 -22.23
N ILE A 191 13.98 -10.40 -22.49
CA ILE A 191 15.22 -10.89 -21.84
C ILE A 191 16.38 -9.88 -21.94
N HIS A 192 16.58 -9.25 -23.09
CA HIS A 192 17.65 -8.24 -23.27
C HIS A 192 17.49 -7.02 -22.32
N ARG A 193 16.26 -6.68 -21.93
CA ARG A 193 15.97 -5.62 -20.95
C ARG A 193 16.22 -6.07 -19.54
N ILE A 194 15.87 -7.31 -19.21
CA ILE A 194 16.17 -7.91 -17.90
C ILE A 194 17.68 -7.84 -17.63
N VAL A 195 18.50 -8.25 -18.61
CA VAL A 195 19.97 -8.16 -18.52
C VAL A 195 20.42 -6.72 -18.27
N LYS A 196 19.88 -5.76 -19.01
CA LYS A 196 20.25 -4.34 -18.86
C LYS A 196 19.83 -3.75 -17.52
N VAL A 197 18.68 -4.15 -16.97
CA VAL A 197 18.25 -3.75 -15.62
C VAL A 197 19.22 -4.28 -14.57
N LEU A 198 19.60 -5.57 -14.65
CA LEU A 198 20.57 -6.16 -13.72
C LEU A 198 21.94 -5.48 -13.81
N GLU A 199 22.37 -5.06 -15.00
CA GLU A 199 23.62 -4.28 -15.18
C GLU A 199 23.53 -2.91 -14.49
N LEU A 200 22.41 -2.20 -14.66
CA LEU A 200 22.17 -0.89 -14.05
C LEU A 200 22.09 -0.97 -12.52
N GLU A 201 21.35 -1.95 -11.99
CA GLU A 201 21.18 -2.18 -10.54
C GLU A 201 22.52 -2.47 -9.85
N LYS A 202 23.44 -3.12 -10.57
CA LYS A 202 24.78 -3.45 -10.07
C LYS A 202 25.84 -2.39 -10.37
N GLY A 203 25.48 -1.33 -11.09
CA GLY A 203 26.42 -0.27 -11.50
C GLY A 203 27.56 -0.76 -12.41
N ILE A 204 27.34 -1.83 -13.19
CA ILE A 204 28.36 -2.41 -14.07
C ILE A 204 28.12 -2.03 -15.54
N HIS A 205 29.20 -2.03 -16.34
CA HIS A 205 29.09 -1.73 -17.77
C HIS A 205 28.48 -2.91 -18.53
N GLY A 206 27.84 -2.61 -19.67
CA GLY A 206 27.19 -3.61 -20.52
C GLY A 206 28.12 -4.77 -20.89
N GLY A 207 27.66 -6.01 -20.69
CA GLY A 207 28.42 -7.22 -20.99
C GLY A 207 29.38 -7.70 -19.90
N GLN A 208 29.34 -7.09 -18.71
CA GLN A 208 30.18 -7.49 -17.56
C GLN A 208 29.49 -8.44 -16.58
N LEU A 209 28.21 -8.79 -16.80
CA LEU A 209 27.55 -9.82 -16.01
C LEU A 209 28.26 -11.18 -16.17
N PRO A 210 28.27 -12.02 -15.12
CA PRO A 210 28.92 -13.33 -15.18
C PRO A 210 28.20 -14.31 -16.12
N PHE A 211 27.01 -13.98 -16.61
CA PHE A 211 26.19 -14.79 -17.50
C PHE A 211 25.71 -13.98 -18.71
N LEU A 212 25.34 -14.68 -19.79
CA LEU A 212 24.88 -14.06 -21.04
C LEU A 212 23.35 -14.01 -21.11
N GLU A 213 22.83 -13.16 -22.01
CA GLU A 213 21.38 -13.11 -22.31
C GLU A 213 20.81 -14.50 -22.66
N ARG A 214 21.60 -15.33 -23.37
CA ARG A 214 21.21 -16.70 -23.70
C ARG A 214 21.02 -17.57 -22.46
N ASP A 215 21.82 -17.36 -21.41
CA ASP A 215 21.73 -18.12 -20.18
C ASP A 215 20.47 -17.72 -19.40
N VAL A 216 20.15 -16.42 -19.37
CA VAL A 216 18.88 -15.89 -18.83
C VAL A 216 17.68 -16.47 -19.60
N ARG A 217 17.74 -16.51 -20.93
CA ARG A 217 16.70 -17.10 -21.78
C ARG A 217 16.47 -18.59 -21.46
N ASN A 218 17.56 -19.36 -21.36
CA ASN A 218 17.47 -20.78 -21.02
C ASN A 218 16.95 -20.99 -19.59
N PHE A 219 17.37 -20.14 -18.64
CA PHE A 219 16.91 -20.17 -17.26
C PHE A 219 15.40 -19.93 -17.17
N VAL A 220 14.90 -18.87 -17.82
CA VAL A 220 13.47 -18.56 -17.89
C VAL A 220 12.71 -19.72 -18.55
N GLN A 221 13.20 -20.26 -19.68
CA GLN A 221 12.56 -21.40 -20.36
C GLN A 221 12.49 -22.66 -19.52
N ASN A 222 13.56 -23.00 -18.79
CA ASN A 222 13.58 -24.17 -17.90
C ASN A 222 12.68 -23.97 -16.67
N ARG A 223 12.61 -22.74 -16.15
CA ARG A 223 11.74 -22.41 -15.02
C ARG A 223 10.28 -22.26 -15.43
N LYS A 224 9.93 -22.01 -16.71
CA LYS A 224 8.54 -21.89 -17.19
C LYS A 224 7.65 -23.09 -16.80
N LYS A 225 8.16 -24.33 -16.80
CA LYS A 225 7.38 -25.49 -16.35
C LYS A 225 7.09 -25.46 -14.84
N ILE A 226 8.10 -25.13 -14.04
CA ILE A 226 7.97 -25.01 -12.57
C ILE A 226 7.08 -23.83 -12.19
N VAL A 227 7.18 -22.72 -12.93
CA VAL A 227 6.33 -21.52 -12.77
C VAL A 227 4.89 -21.82 -13.16
N GLN A 228 4.64 -22.60 -14.22
CA GLN A 228 3.27 -23.02 -14.59
C GLN A 228 2.62 -23.94 -13.55
N GLU A 229 3.36 -24.90 -12.99
CA GLU A 229 2.87 -25.76 -11.91
C GLU A 229 2.62 -24.96 -10.61
N HIS A 230 3.49 -24.01 -10.29
CA HIS A 230 3.32 -23.11 -9.15
C HIS A 230 2.18 -22.09 -9.35
N ASP A 231 1.98 -21.57 -10.57
CA ASP A 231 0.87 -20.68 -10.91
C ASP A 231 -0.48 -21.45 -10.89
N ALA A 232 -0.50 -22.73 -11.27
CA ALA A 232 -1.69 -23.57 -11.12
C ALA A 232 -2.08 -23.79 -9.65
N LEU A 233 -1.11 -24.12 -8.78
CA LEU A 233 -1.32 -24.25 -7.34
C LEU A 233 -1.71 -22.93 -6.67
N LEU A 234 -1.14 -21.80 -7.14
CA LEU A 234 -1.54 -20.47 -6.66
C LEU A 234 -2.97 -20.14 -7.10
N ASN A 235 -3.36 -20.45 -8.35
CA ASN A 235 -4.72 -20.21 -8.82
C ASN A 235 -5.76 -21.04 -8.03
N GLU A 236 -5.47 -22.31 -7.77
CA GLU A 236 -6.32 -23.17 -6.93
C GLU A 236 -6.44 -22.58 -5.51
N ARG A 237 -5.34 -22.10 -4.92
CA ARG A 237 -5.37 -21.41 -3.63
C ARG A 237 -6.16 -20.09 -3.66
N ARG A 238 -6.05 -19.30 -4.73
CA ARG A 238 -6.81 -18.05 -4.88
C ARG A 238 -8.32 -18.34 -4.93
N GLU A 239 -8.71 -19.39 -5.65
CA GLU A 239 -10.11 -19.81 -5.74
C GLU A 239 -10.62 -20.24 -4.36
N ILE A 240 -9.87 -21.07 -3.64
CA ILE A 240 -10.22 -21.47 -2.26
C ILE A 240 -10.36 -20.25 -1.34
N ASP A 241 -9.33 -19.39 -1.27
CA ASP A 241 -9.35 -18.23 -0.37
C ASP A 241 -10.48 -17.24 -0.72
N THR A 242 -10.88 -17.14 -2.00
CA THR A 242 -12.00 -16.28 -2.43
C THR A 242 -13.35 -16.92 -2.07
N MET A 243 -13.47 -18.25 -2.17
CA MET A 243 -14.65 -18.96 -1.68
C MET A 243 -14.81 -18.83 -0.16
N GLU A 244 -13.72 -18.99 0.60
CA GLU A 244 -13.75 -18.77 2.06
C GLU A 244 -14.17 -17.34 2.42
N LEU A 245 -13.73 -16.33 1.65
CA LEU A 245 -14.20 -14.94 1.81
C LEU A 245 -15.71 -14.82 1.57
N LEU A 246 -16.26 -15.47 0.55
CA LEU A 246 -17.69 -15.45 0.28
C LEU A 246 -18.50 -16.18 1.38
N GLU A 247 -17.97 -17.28 1.90
CA GLU A 247 -18.55 -17.97 3.06
C GLU A 247 -18.55 -17.08 4.30
N ALA A 248 -17.46 -16.34 4.56
CA ALA A 248 -17.39 -15.37 5.65
C ALA A 248 -18.38 -14.21 5.47
N CYS A 249 -18.54 -13.69 4.25
CA CYS A 249 -19.56 -12.69 3.94
C CYS A 249 -20.97 -13.21 4.20
N LYS A 250 -21.25 -14.45 3.79
CA LYS A 250 -22.54 -15.10 4.02
C LYS A 250 -22.82 -15.30 5.52
N ALA A 251 -21.84 -15.81 6.28
CA ALA A 251 -21.96 -15.98 7.72
C ALA A 251 -22.18 -14.63 8.43
N THR A 252 -21.49 -13.58 7.99
CA THR A 252 -21.67 -12.22 8.52
C THR A 252 -23.07 -11.70 8.20
N LYS A 253 -23.58 -11.91 6.98
CA LYS A 253 -24.95 -11.55 6.59
C LYS A 253 -26.02 -12.26 7.42
N GLU A 254 -25.77 -13.51 7.82
CA GLU A 254 -26.68 -14.26 8.69
C GLU A 254 -26.68 -13.72 10.13
N SER A 255 -25.58 -13.09 10.57
CA SER A 255 -25.45 -12.48 11.90
C SER A 255 -25.82 -11.00 11.99
N ASP A 256 -25.63 -10.25 10.90
CA ASP A 256 -25.91 -8.82 10.76
C ASP A 256 -26.79 -8.62 9.51
N GLU A 257 -28.09 -8.37 9.73
CA GLU A 257 -29.05 -8.17 8.65
C GLU A 257 -28.73 -6.95 7.79
N GLU A 258 -28.02 -5.96 8.32
CA GLU A 258 -27.66 -4.73 7.60
C GLU A 258 -26.33 -4.86 6.84
N PHE A 259 -25.53 -5.89 7.11
CA PHE A 259 -24.38 -6.25 6.29
C PHE A 259 -24.82 -6.51 4.85
N VAL A 260 -24.04 -6.06 3.87
CA VAL A 260 -24.34 -6.23 2.45
C VAL A 260 -23.09 -6.63 1.69
N TYR A 261 -23.23 -7.55 0.74
CA TYR A 261 -22.16 -7.97 -0.15
C TYR A 261 -22.71 -8.36 -1.52
N ASP A 262 -21.87 -8.30 -2.54
CA ASP A 262 -22.19 -8.67 -3.92
C ASP A 262 -20.92 -9.14 -4.63
N PHE A 263 -21.07 -10.00 -5.64
CA PHE A 263 -19.94 -10.54 -6.40
C PHE A 263 -20.33 -10.90 -7.82
N THR A 264 -19.34 -11.01 -8.69
CA THR A 264 -19.50 -11.46 -10.08
C THR A 264 -18.61 -12.65 -10.36
N VAL A 265 -19.02 -13.45 -11.34
CA VAL A 265 -18.27 -14.62 -11.80
C VAL A 265 -18.06 -14.57 -13.31
N ASP A 266 -16.92 -15.10 -13.77
CA ASP A 266 -16.58 -15.22 -15.18
C ASP A 266 -17.33 -16.38 -15.85
N SER A 267 -17.05 -16.61 -17.13
CA SER A 267 -17.64 -17.72 -17.89
C SER A 267 -17.27 -19.12 -17.38
N ASN A 268 -16.31 -19.23 -16.45
CA ASN A 268 -15.83 -20.48 -15.85
C ASN A 268 -16.22 -20.57 -14.37
N ASP A 269 -17.23 -19.79 -13.92
CA ASP A 269 -17.69 -19.71 -12.53
C ASP A 269 -16.61 -19.24 -11.53
N LYS A 270 -15.58 -18.52 -12.00
CA LYS A 270 -14.55 -17.95 -11.14
C LYS A 270 -14.92 -16.53 -10.73
N VAL A 271 -14.74 -16.21 -9.46
CA VAL A 271 -15.05 -14.89 -8.92
C VAL A 271 -14.15 -13.82 -9.55
N GLU A 272 -14.77 -12.83 -10.21
CA GLU A 272 -14.08 -11.69 -10.83
C GLU A 272 -14.00 -10.51 -9.85
N HIS A 273 -15.11 -10.20 -9.20
CA HIS A 273 -15.20 -9.07 -8.29
C HIS A 273 -15.98 -9.43 -7.04
N VAL A 274 -15.57 -8.89 -5.88
CA VAL A 274 -16.29 -9.04 -4.61
C VAL A 274 -16.32 -7.69 -3.92
N ALA A 275 -17.50 -7.25 -3.47
CA ALA A 275 -17.66 -6.03 -2.68
C ALA A 275 -18.50 -6.32 -1.43
N TRP A 276 -18.22 -5.61 -0.34
CA TRP A 276 -18.99 -5.69 0.89
C TRP A 276 -18.99 -4.40 1.70
N SER A 277 -19.97 -4.26 2.57
CA SER A 277 -20.11 -3.19 3.57
C SER A 277 -20.81 -3.73 4.82
N TYR A 278 -20.44 -3.21 5.99
CA TYR A 278 -21.03 -3.58 7.28
C TYR A 278 -22.28 -2.75 7.58
N GLY A 279 -23.20 -3.26 8.41
CA GLY A 279 -24.43 -2.54 8.73
C GLY A 279 -24.20 -1.14 9.29
N TYR A 280 -23.23 -1.01 10.21
CA TYR A 280 -22.80 0.29 10.73
C TYR A 280 -22.34 1.25 9.63
N SER A 281 -21.55 0.77 8.66
CA SER A 281 -21.05 1.57 7.54
C SER A 281 -22.17 2.08 6.64
N VAL A 282 -23.17 1.24 6.35
CA VAL A 282 -24.35 1.62 5.56
C VAL A 282 -25.16 2.71 6.29
N ASN A 283 -25.32 2.58 7.61
CA ASN A 283 -26.02 3.59 8.40
C ASN A 283 -25.22 4.90 8.56
N ALA A 284 -23.90 4.79 8.75
CA ALA A 284 -23.00 5.94 8.81
C ALA A 284 -23.05 6.76 7.51
N TYR A 285 -23.16 6.08 6.36
CA TYR A 285 -23.27 6.73 5.06
C TYR A 285 -24.50 7.63 4.95
N ALA A 286 -25.63 7.25 5.56
CA ALA A 286 -26.85 8.08 5.52
C ALA A 286 -26.62 9.50 6.09
N MET A 287 -25.66 9.67 6.99
CA MET A 287 -25.35 10.94 7.63
C MET A 287 -24.08 11.61 7.10
N PHE A 288 -23.07 10.83 6.72
CA PHE A 288 -21.73 11.31 6.34
C PHE A 288 -21.31 10.95 4.92
N GLY A 289 -22.21 10.35 4.13
CA GLY A 289 -21.97 9.96 2.73
C GLY A 289 -22.05 11.10 1.73
N ASP A 290 -22.16 12.35 2.19
CA ASP A 290 -22.17 13.54 1.33
C ASP A 290 -20.84 13.74 0.60
N VAL A 291 -19.73 13.38 1.25
CA VAL A 291 -18.38 13.36 0.66
C VAL A 291 -17.72 12.00 0.92
N VAL A 292 -17.23 11.37 -0.14
CA VAL A 292 -16.62 10.03 -0.08
C VAL A 292 -15.25 10.05 -0.72
N TYR A 293 -14.27 9.39 -0.10
CA TYR A 293 -12.97 9.10 -0.70
C TYR A 293 -12.93 7.64 -1.13
N PHE A 294 -12.68 7.38 -2.41
CA PHE A 294 -12.48 6.04 -2.95
C PHE A 294 -10.99 5.84 -3.26
N ASP A 295 -10.32 5.09 -2.39
CA ASP A 295 -8.90 4.75 -2.52
C ASP A 295 -8.74 3.44 -3.31
N THR A 296 -7.87 3.46 -4.32
CA THR A 296 -7.50 2.30 -5.14
C THR A 296 -5.99 2.08 -5.12
N THR A 297 -5.33 2.51 -4.03
CA THR A 297 -3.87 2.55 -3.96
C THR A 297 -3.26 1.16 -3.78
N TYR A 298 -4.01 0.16 -3.31
CA TYR A 298 -3.45 -1.14 -2.93
C TYR A 298 -3.84 -2.25 -3.91
N SER A 299 -2.90 -3.16 -4.17
CA SER A 299 -3.14 -4.38 -4.93
C SER A 299 -2.50 -5.57 -4.24
N SER A 300 -3.14 -6.73 -4.31
CA SER A 300 -2.54 -7.98 -3.84
C SER A 300 -1.73 -8.62 -4.96
N ILE A 301 -0.43 -8.80 -4.75
CA ILE A 301 0.39 -9.61 -5.66
C ILE A 301 -0.08 -11.07 -5.64
N THR A 302 -0.42 -11.56 -4.46
CA THR A 302 -0.74 -12.97 -4.23
C THR A 302 -2.03 -13.36 -4.91
N TYR A 303 -3.06 -12.50 -4.91
CA TYR A 303 -4.35 -12.75 -5.55
C TYR A 303 -4.48 -12.13 -6.94
N GLY A 304 -3.63 -11.14 -7.28
CA GLY A 304 -3.77 -10.39 -8.52
C GLY A 304 -5.04 -9.53 -8.56
N LEU A 305 -5.50 -9.06 -7.39
CA LEU A 305 -6.70 -8.25 -7.24
C LEU A 305 -6.33 -6.82 -6.83
N LEU A 306 -7.00 -5.85 -7.43
CA LEU A 306 -7.00 -4.45 -7.00
C LEU A 306 -7.95 -4.30 -5.82
N LEU A 307 -7.51 -3.61 -4.78
CA LEU A 307 -8.34 -3.26 -3.64
C LEU A 307 -8.83 -1.82 -3.79
N GLY A 308 -10.14 -1.65 -3.72
CA GLY A 308 -10.82 -0.37 -3.56
C GLY A 308 -11.42 -0.24 -2.17
N VAL A 309 -11.26 0.91 -1.51
CA VAL A 309 -11.82 1.20 -0.19
C VAL A 309 -12.56 2.54 -0.22
N TRP A 310 -13.82 2.55 0.23
CA TRP A 310 -14.59 3.77 0.40
C TRP A 310 -14.51 4.25 1.84
N LEU A 311 -14.12 5.51 2.00
CA LEU A 311 -13.89 6.17 3.27
C LEU A 311 -14.64 7.50 3.32
N GLY A 312 -14.96 7.96 4.53
CA GLY A 312 -15.56 9.26 4.79
C GLY A 312 -14.94 9.93 6.01
N ILE A 313 -15.56 11.01 6.47
CA ILE A 313 -15.19 11.70 7.71
C ILE A 313 -16.43 11.96 8.56
N ASP A 314 -16.36 11.60 9.84
CA ASP A 314 -17.45 11.86 10.78
C ASP A 314 -17.43 13.31 11.29
N ASN A 315 -18.43 13.64 12.11
CA ASN A 315 -18.54 14.95 12.76
C ASN A 315 -17.40 15.23 13.77
N HIS A 316 -16.60 14.23 14.15
CA HIS A 316 -15.43 14.36 15.04
C HIS A 316 -14.10 14.43 14.28
N GLY A 317 -14.13 14.44 12.95
CA GLY A 317 -12.94 14.50 12.10
C GLY A 317 -12.21 13.16 11.94
N ARG A 318 -12.85 12.05 12.32
CA ARG A 318 -12.29 10.70 12.23
C ARG A 318 -12.65 10.10 10.88
N THR A 319 -11.74 9.28 10.35
CA THR A 319 -12.02 8.49 9.15
C THR A 319 -13.15 7.50 9.46
N ILE A 320 -14.16 7.43 8.59
CA ILE A 320 -15.20 6.39 8.60
C ILE A 320 -14.92 5.41 7.47
N PHE A 321 -15.04 4.12 7.71
CA PHE A 321 -15.10 3.10 6.66
C PHE A 321 -16.53 2.91 6.13
N PHE A 322 -16.74 3.04 4.82
CA PHE A 322 -18.03 2.81 4.18
C PHE A 322 -18.13 1.48 3.43
N GLY A 323 -17.03 0.93 2.93
CA GLY A 323 -17.07 -0.33 2.18
C GLY A 323 -15.76 -0.68 1.52
N CYS A 324 -15.70 -1.90 0.98
CA CYS A 324 -14.51 -2.45 0.35
C CYS A 324 -14.89 -3.21 -0.93
N VAL A 325 -13.99 -3.22 -1.90
CA VAL A 325 -14.10 -3.99 -3.14
C VAL A 325 -12.77 -4.61 -3.54
N LEU A 326 -12.81 -5.84 -4.03
CA LEU A 326 -11.71 -6.50 -4.71
C LEU A 326 -12.08 -6.66 -6.18
N LEU A 327 -11.27 -6.08 -7.07
CA LEU A 327 -11.46 -6.09 -8.52
C LEU A 327 -10.37 -6.90 -9.21
N GLN A 328 -10.73 -7.64 -10.26
CA GLN A 328 -9.79 -8.42 -11.07
C GLN A 328 -8.86 -7.55 -11.90
N ASP A 329 -9.34 -6.39 -12.35
CA ASP A 329 -8.58 -5.48 -13.22
C ASP A 329 -8.97 -4.01 -13.03
N GLU A 330 -8.12 -3.14 -13.58
CA GLU A 330 -8.27 -1.68 -13.58
C GLU A 330 -8.98 -1.19 -14.85
N THR A 331 -10.07 -1.85 -15.25
CA THR A 331 -10.85 -1.41 -16.41
C THR A 331 -11.99 -0.46 -16.01
N PRO A 332 -12.42 0.45 -16.91
CA PRO A 332 -13.61 1.26 -16.67
C PRO A 332 -14.85 0.43 -16.34
N ARG A 333 -14.96 -0.80 -16.87
CA ARG A 333 -16.07 -1.72 -16.61
C ARG A 333 -16.05 -2.24 -15.17
N SER A 334 -14.89 -2.66 -14.68
CA SER A 334 -14.71 -3.12 -13.30
C SER A 334 -14.98 -1.99 -12.30
N PHE A 335 -14.50 -0.78 -12.59
CA PHE A 335 -14.82 0.40 -11.76
C PHE A 335 -16.30 0.78 -11.82
N ALA A 336 -16.95 0.70 -12.99
CA ALA A 336 -18.39 0.96 -13.10
C ALA A 336 -19.20 -0.02 -12.24
N TRP A 337 -18.87 -1.31 -12.28
CA TRP A 337 -19.48 -2.31 -11.41
C TRP A 337 -19.26 -1.97 -9.92
N ALA A 338 -18.04 -1.60 -9.53
CA ALA A 338 -17.75 -1.21 -8.15
C ALA A 338 -18.61 -0.03 -7.67
N LEU A 339 -18.72 1.02 -8.48
CA LEU A 339 -19.50 2.23 -8.17
C LEU A 339 -20.99 1.91 -8.09
N GLN A 340 -21.55 1.19 -9.06
CA GLN A 340 -22.95 0.77 -9.05
C GLN A 340 -23.27 -0.09 -7.82
N THR A 341 -22.37 -0.99 -7.46
CA THR A 341 -22.51 -1.87 -6.28
C THR A 341 -22.47 -1.08 -4.99
N PHE A 342 -21.52 -0.15 -4.86
CA PHE A 342 -21.45 0.75 -3.72
C PHE A 342 -22.72 1.57 -3.54
N ILE A 343 -23.25 2.17 -4.60
CA ILE A 343 -24.52 2.94 -4.53
C ILE A 343 -25.70 2.04 -4.16
N ARG A 344 -25.75 0.80 -4.65
CA ARG A 344 -26.78 -0.18 -4.24
C ARG A 344 -26.69 -0.50 -2.75
N PHE A 345 -25.50 -0.71 -2.21
CA PHE A 345 -25.29 -0.88 -0.77
C PHE A 345 -25.77 0.32 0.03
N MET A 346 -25.51 1.53 -0.47
CA MET A 346 -25.91 2.80 0.14
C MET A 346 -27.36 3.21 -0.15
N ARG A 347 -28.24 2.22 -0.39
CA ARG A 347 -29.69 2.39 -0.58
C ARG A 347 -30.04 3.36 -1.72
N GLY A 348 -29.19 3.44 -2.75
CA GLY A 348 -29.39 4.32 -3.91
C GLY A 348 -29.03 5.79 -3.67
N THR A 349 -28.37 6.11 -2.54
CA THR A 349 -27.97 7.48 -2.22
C THR A 349 -26.62 7.79 -2.86
N PHE A 350 -26.56 8.87 -3.63
CA PHE A 350 -25.33 9.31 -4.31
C PHE A 350 -24.59 10.35 -3.47
N PRO A 351 -23.24 10.29 -3.42
CA PRO A 351 -22.46 11.34 -2.77
C PRO A 351 -22.53 12.63 -3.59
N GLN A 352 -22.44 13.79 -2.91
CA GLN A 352 -22.32 15.08 -3.61
C GLN A 352 -20.94 15.21 -4.25
N THR A 353 -19.91 14.74 -3.55
CA THR A 353 -18.52 14.77 -4.00
C THR A 353 -17.84 13.42 -3.77
N ILE A 354 -17.09 12.95 -4.76
CA ILE A 354 -16.20 11.79 -4.67
C ILE A 354 -14.75 12.22 -4.89
N LEU A 355 -13.89 11.88 -3.95
CA LEU A 355 -12.45 12.08 -4.02
C LEU A 355 -11.81 10.76 -4.45
N THR A 356 -10.84 10.78 -5.38
CA THR A 356 -10.18 9.55 -5.83
C THR A 356 -8.70 9.71 -6.15
N ASP A 357 -8.06 8.59 -6.49
CA ASP A 357 -6.78 8.57 -7.17
C ASP A 357 -6.84 9.12 -8.60
N LEU A 358 -5.67 9.50 -9.12
CA LEU A 358 -5.50 9.87 -10.52
C LEU A 358 -5.51 8.60 -11.37
N ASP A 359 -6.68 8.28 -11.93
CA ASP A 359 -6.89 7.12 -12.79
C ASP A 359 -7.88 7.42 -13.94
N PRO A 360 -7.47 7.24 -15.21
CA PRO A 360 -8.37 7.44 -16.37
C PRO A 360 -9.59 6.52 -16.39
N GLY A 361 -9.43 5.24 -16.03
CA GLY A 361 -10.53 4.29 -16.00
C GLY A 361 -11.55 4.65 -14.93
N LEU A 362 -11.08 5.07 -13.77
CA LEU A 362 -11.95 5.52 -12.68
C LEU A 362 -12.68 6.83 -13.04
N ARG A 363 -11.99 7.79 -13.67
CA ARG A 363 -12.61 9.03 -14.17
C ARG A 363 -13.76 8.72 -15.14
N ASP A 364 -13.52 7.83 -16.09
CA ASP A 364 -14.50 7.51 -17.13
C ASP A 364 -15.70 6.73 -16.55
N ALA A 365 -15.45 5.84 -15.58
CA ALA A 365 -16.50 5.16 -14.82
C ALA A 365 -17.34 6.14 -13.99
N ILE A 366 -16.72 7.06 -13.24
CA ILE A 366 -17.44 8.06 -12.43
C ILE A 366 -18.29 8.97 -13.31
N ARG A 367 -17.76 9.42 -14.45
CA ARG A 367 -18.51 10.26 -15.40
C ARG A 367 -19.76 9.55 -15.93
N THR A 368 -19.70 8.23 -16.06
CA THR A 368 -20.81 7.41 -16.58
C THR A 368 -21.82 7.08 -15.50
N GLU A 369 -21.36 6.60 -14.34
CA GLU A 369 -22.21 6.07 -13.27
C GLU A 369 -22.70 7.11 -12.27
N LEU A 370 -21.92 8.18 -12.06
CA LEU A 370 -22.21 9.24 -11.08
C LEU A 370 -22.16 10.65 -11.73
N PRO A 371 -22.95 10.93 -12.80
CA PRO A 371 -22.81 12.16 -13.59
C PRO A 371 -23.11 13.45 -12.82
N ALA A 372 -23.89 13.37 -11.74
CA ALA A 372 -24.21 14.51 -10.88
C ALA A 372 -23.20 14.72 -9.73
N THR A 373 -22.40 13.70 -9.41
CA THR A 373 -21.40 13.75 -8.34
C THR A 373 -20.16 14.52 -8.82
N LYS A 374 -19.66 15.43 -7.99
CA LYS A 374 -18.42 16.15 -8.27
C LYS A 374 -17.23 15.23 -8.04
N HIS A 375 -16.42 15.02 -9.08
CA HIS A 375 -15.20 14.22 -8.99
C HIS A 375 -14.01 15.12 -8.69
N ILE A 376 -13.24 14.79 -7.65
CA ILE A 376 -12.06 15.56 -7.24
C ILE A 376 -10.87 14.63 -7.05
N ILE A 377 -9.71 15.05 -7.52
CA ILE A 377 -8.42 14.41 -7.21
C ILE A 377 -7.71 15.29 -6.17
N PRO A 378 -7.47 14.78 -4.96
CA PRO A 378 -6.89 15.58 -3.89
C PRO A 378 -5.47 16.06 -4.17
N LYS A 379 -5.10 17.21 -3.59
CA LYS A 379 -3.76 17.81 -3.74
C LYS A 379 -2.62 16.85 -3.38
N TRP A 380 -2.74 16.05 -2.32
CA TRP A 380 -1.67 15.11 -1.94
C TRP A 380 -1.42 14.04 -3.01
N ASN A 381 -2.48 13.59 -3.70
CA ASN A 381 -2.36 12.61 -4.76
C ASN A 381 -1.64 13.22 -5.96
N ILE A 382 -1.98 14.46 -6.34
CA ILE A 382 -1.26 15.19 -7.39
C ILE A 382 0.20 15.42 -7.01
N LEU A 383 0.47 15.96 -5.82
CA LEU A 383 1.83 16.29 -5.38
C LEU A 383 2.72 15.05 -5.29
N SER A 384 2.19 13.90 -4.86
CA SER A 384 2.91 12.63 -4.86
C SER A 384 3.34 12.23 -6.27
N LYS A 385 2.45 12.35 -7.27
CA LYS A 385 2.77 12.04 -8.67
C LYS A 385 3.77 13.03 -9.27
N VAL A 386 3.57 14.33 -9.03
CA VAL A 386 4.50 15.39 -9.47
C VAL A 386 5.91 15.13 -8.94
N SER A 387 6.02 14.75 -7.67
CA SER A 387 7.31 14.38 -7.07
C SER A 387 7.90 13.14 -7.71
N SER A 388 7.11 12.08 -7.90
CA SER A 388 7.61 10.85 -8.52
C SER A 388 8.01 11.01 -9.98
N TRP A 389 7.31 11.83 -10.77
CA TRP A 389 7.52 11.94 -12.21
C TRP A 389 8.65 12.90 -12.59
N PHE A 390 8.80 14.00 -11.85
CA PHE A 390 9.66 15.10 -12.28
C PHE A 390 10.92 15.30 -11.45
N SER A 391 11.01 14.73 -10.23
CA SER A 391 12.19 14.92 -9.35
C SER A 391 13.49 14.45 -10.00
N LEU A 392 13.55 13.20 -10.46
CA LEU A 392 14.73 12.64 -11.10
C LEU A 392 15.01 13.28 -12.46
N HIS A 393 13.96 13.56 -13.24
CA HIS A 393 14.09 14.11 -14.58
C HIS A 393 14.62 15.55 -14.58
N LEU A 394 14.11 16.40 -13.68
CA LEU A 394 14.49 17.81 -13.59
C LEU A 394 15.72 18.04 -12.70
N GLY A 395 16.07 17.08 -11.83
CA GLY A 395 17.25 17.15 -10.97
C GLY A 395 17.28 18.44 -10.14
N SER A 396 18.32 19.26 -10.33
CA SER A 396 18.48 20.54 -9.62
C SER A 396 17.37 21.57 -9.90
N HIS A 397 16.70 21.49 -11.05
CA HIS A 397 15.61 22.39 -11.41
C HIS A 397 14.27 21.99 -10.78
N TYR A 398 14.18 20.81 -10.13
CA TYR A 398 12.94 20.33 -9.55
C TYR A 398 12.39 21.25 -8.44
N ALA A 399 13.26 21.83 -7.62
CA ALA A 399 12.83 22.71 -6.53
C ALA A 399 12.13 23.99 -7.07
N GLU A 400 12.67 24.55 -8.14
CA GLU A 400 12.09 25.72 -8.83
C GLU A 400 10.76 25.33 -9.51
N PHE A 401 10.73 24.20 -10.21
CA PHE A 401 9.51 23.66 -10.81
C PHE A 401 8.41 23.43 -9.77
N LYS A 402 8.75 22.83 -8.63
CA LYS A 402 7.79 22.58 -7.55
C LYS A 402 7.23 23.88 -6.98
N SER A 403 8.07 24.90 -6.82
CA SER A 403 7.63 26.23 -6.38
C SER A 403 6.63 26.84 -7.36
N GLU A 404 6.93 26.82 -8.66
CA GLU A 404 6.01 27.29 -9.71
C GLU A 404 4.71 26.48 -9.73
N PHE A 405 4.81 25.15 -9.57
CA PHE A 405 3.66 24.26 -9.52
C PHE A 405 2.77 24.54 -8.29
N ASP A 406 3.36 24.80 -7.12
CA ASP A 406 2.62 25.14 -5.91
C ASP A 406 1.91 26.50 -6.03
N LEU A 407 2.51 27.47 -6.75
CA LEU A 407 1.88 28.76 -7.04
C LEU A 407 0.62 28.61 -7.89
N LEU A 408 0.53 27.59 -8.76
CA LEU A 408 -0.68 27.34 -9.55
C LEU A 408 -1.92 27.05 -8.70
N TYR A 409 -1.75 26.47 -7.49
CA TYR A 409 -2.87 26.24 -6.57
C TYR A 409 -3.46 27.53 -5.98
N SER A 410 -2.75 28.66 -6.08
CA SER A 410 -3.22 29.97 -5.61
C SER A 410 -3.95 30.78 -6.69
N VAL A 411 -3.98 30.27 -7.92
CA VAL A 411 -4.60 30.98 -9.04
C VAL A 411 -6.11 30.83 -8.96
N GLU A 412 -6.83 31.95 -8.97
CA GLU A 412 -8.30 31.95 -8.85
C GLU A 412 -9.02 31.81 -10.20
N SER A 413 -8.47 32.38 -11.29
CA SER A 413 -9.06 32.31 -12.63
C SER A 413 -8.61 31.06 -13.39
N THR A 414 -9.53 30.45 -14.12
CA THR A 414 -9.25 29.32 -15.01
C THR A 414 -8.37 29.73 -16.20
N GLU A 415 -8.58 30.93 -16.74
CA GLU A 415 -7.78 31.50 -17.84
C GLU A 415 -6.34 31.79 -17.38
N ASP A 416 -6.18 32.42 -16.22
CA ASP A 416 -4.86 32.69 -15.65
C ASP A 416 -4.11 31.39 -15.35
N PHE A 417 -4.82 30.35 -14.91
CA PHE A 417 -4.22 29.04 -14.69
C PHE A 417 -3.68 28.47 -16.01
N ASP A 418 -4.48 28.45 -17.08
CA ASP A 418 -4.07 27.90 -18.37
C ASP A 418 -2.84 28.64 -18.94
N ILE A 419 -2.78 29.97 -18.78
CA ILE A 419 -1.64 30.80 -19.20
C ILE A 419 -0.39 30.47 -18.37
N ARG A 420 -0.50 30.42 -17.03
CA ARG A 420 0.63 30.14 -16.14
C ARG A 420 1.12 28.70 -16.29
N TRP A 421 0.21 27.74 -16.48
CA TRP A 421 0.53 26.36 -16.80
C TRP A 421 1.39 26.28 -18.05
N GLY A 422 0.96 26.89 -19.17
CA GLY A 422 1.70 26.89 -20.42
C GLY A 422 3.10 27.51 -20.30
N ARG A 423 3.24 28.59 -19.51
CA ARG A 423 4.54 29.21 -19.20
C ARG A 423 5.45 28.29 -18.41
N MET A 424 4.96 27.68 -17.33
CA MET A 424 5.72 26.74 -16.51
C MET A 424 6.18 25.54 -17.37
N VAL A 425 5.28 24.93 -18.13
CA VAL A 425 5.61 23.79 -19.01
C VAL A 425 6.71 24.16 -20.03
N SER A 426 6.63 25.35 -20.63
CA SER A 426 7.64 25.83 -21.58
C SER A 426 8.99 26.08 -20.92
N MET A 427 8.97 26.70 -19.73
CA MET A 427 10.19 27.05 -18.97
C MET A 427 11.02 25.84 -18.59
N PHE A 428 10.36 24.72 -18.24
CA PHE A 428 11.04 23.47 -17.87
C PHE A 428 11.18 22.48 -19.04
N GLY A 429 10.82 22.86 -20.27
CA GLY A 429 10.97 22.03 -21.46
C GLY A 429 10.07 20.78 -21.48
N LEU A 430 8.91 20.82 -20.80
CA LEU A 430 8.02 19.66 -20.63
C LEU A 430 6.89 19.57 -21.67
N VAL A 431 6.97 20.33 -22.76
CA VAL A 431 5.90 20.45 -23.78
C VAL A 431 5.50 19.12 -24.42
N SER A 432 6.41 18.14 -24.48
CA SER A 432 6.14 16.81 -25.04
C SER A 432 6.08 15.71 -23.98
N ASP A 433 6.01 16.08 -22.70
CA ASP A 433 5.94 15.12 -21.60
C ASP A 433 4.51 14.62 -21.38
N LYS A 434 4.34 13.29 -21.44
CA LYS A 434 3.02 12.65 -21.30
C LYS A 434 2.41 12.83 -19.91
N HIS A 435 3.20 13.02 -18.86
CA HIS A 435 2.69 13.21 -17.50
C HIS A 435 2.15 14.62 -17.30
N ILE A 436 2.83 15.63 -17.84
CA ILE A 436 2.29 17.00 -17.92
C ILE A 436 0.99 17.02 -18.72
N ASP A 437 0.94 16.38 -19.89
CA ASP A 437 -0.29 16.29 -20.69
C ASP A 437 -1.43 15.62 -19.90
N LEU A 438 -1.12 14.53 -19.19
CA LEU A 438 -2.07 13.84 -18.33
C LEU A 438 -2.60 14.76 -17.23
N LEU A 439 -1.74 15.43 -16.47
CA LEU A 439 -2.15 16.37 -15.42
C LEU A 439 -3.05 17.48 -15.97
N PHE A 440 -2.70 18.04 -17.12
CA PHE A 440 -3.50 19.08 -17.77
C PHE A 440 -4.86 18.57 -18.25
N SER A 441 -4.92 17.34 -18.78
CA SER A 441 -6.19 16.69 -19.17
C SER A 441 -7.12 16.46 -17.97
N PHE A 442 -6.56 16.40 -16.76
CA PHE A 442 -7.30 16.26 -15.51
C PHE A 442 -7.49 17.58 -14.74
N ARG A 443 -7.15 18.75 -15.32
CA ARG A 443 -7.17 20.04 -14.60
C ARG A 443 -8.51 20.36 -13.93
N GLU A 444 -9.62 19.97 -14.55
CA GLU A 444 -10.98 20.16 -14.01
C GLU A 444 -11.25 19.40 -12.70
N TYR A 445 -10.42 18.41 -12.36
CA TYR A 445 -10.60 17.53 -11.20
C TYR A 445 -9.70 17.89 -10.02
N TRP A 446 -8.59 18.62 -10.22
CA TRP A 446 -7.64 18.87 -9.13
C TRP A 446 -7.24 20.33 -8.95
N VAL A 447 -7.47 21.18 -9.96
CA VAL A 447 -7.06 22.58 -9.91
C VAL A 447 -8.09 23.38 -9.11
N PRO A 448 -7.69 24.10 -8.04
CA PRO A 448 -8.60 24.83 -7.17
C PRO A 448 -9.56 25.79 -7.88
N SER A 449 -9.13 26.47 -8.96
CA SER A 449 -9.99 27.37 -9.73
C SER A 449 -11.15 26.66 -10.43
N TYR A 450 -10.97 25.39 -10.82
CA TYR A 450 -11.99 24.58 -11.49
C TYR A 450 -12.93 23.86 -10.51
N ILE A 451 -12.41 23.40 -9.37
CA ILE A 451 -13.19 22.64 -8.37
C ILE A 451 -13.81 23.54 -7.27
N ARG A 452 -13.65 24.86 -7.39
CA ARG A 452 -14.11 25.83 -6.39
C ARG A 452 -15.62 25.68 -6.13
N GLY A 453 -16.00 25.63 -4.85
CA GLY A 453 -17.41 25.53 -4.43
C GLY A 453 -17.97 24.10 -4.36
N CYS A 454 -17.13 23.07 -4.51
CA CYS A 454 -17.52 21.69 -4.21
C CYS A 454 -17.32 21.37 -2.72
N LEU A 455 -18.28 20.66 -2.11
CA LEU A 455 -18.17 20.22 -0.73
C LEU A 455 -17.08 19.15 -0.59
N LEU A 456 -16.07 19.45 0.21
CA LEU A 456 -14.92 18.60 0.53
C LEU A 456 -14.86 18.19 2.00
N ALA A 457 -15.71 18.77 2.86
CA ALA A 457 -15.93 18.29 4.23
C ALA A 457 -14.64 18.14 5.07
N GLN A 458 -13.62 18.99 4.87
CA GLN A 458 -12.29 18.87 5.51
C GLN A 458 -11.48 17.60 5.12
N MET A 459 -11.97 16.78 4.18
CA MET A 459 -11.25 15.60 3.69
C MET A 459 -10.05 15.98 2.84
N ALA A 460 -10.03 17.16 2.23
CA ALA A 460 -8.90 17.66 1.44
C ALA A 460 -7.69 18.15 2.30
N THR A 461 -7.67 17.85 3.61
CA THR A 461 -6.62 18.31 4.54
C THR A 461 -5.50 17.28 4.75
N PRO A 462 -4.25 17.72 5.05
CA PRO A 462 -3.17 16.81 5.40
C PRO A 462 -3.46 15.95 6.65
N ALA A 463 -4.26 16.48 7.59
CA ALA A 463 -4.64 15.76 8.80
C ALA A 463 -5.53 14.55 8.47
N TYR A 464 -6.53 14.74 7.60
CA TYR A 464 -7.38 13.64 7.14
C TYR A 464 -6.57 12.59 6.35
N PHE A 465 -5.68 13.02 5.44
CA PHE A 465 -4.81 12.11 4.71
C PHE A 465 -3.97 11.22 5.64
N LYS A 466 -3.39 11.79 6.72
CA LYS A 466 -2.67 11.01 7.73
C LYS A 466 -3.57 10.00 8.44
N SER A 467 -4.82 10.38 8.73
CA SER A 467 -5.82 9.46 9.32
C SER A 467 -6.13 8.29 8.40
N VAL A 468 -6.36 8.55 7.11
CA VAL A 468 -6.58 7.52 6.08
C VAL A 468 -5.36 6.60 5.94
N ASP A 469 -4.16 7.18 5.84
CA ASP A 469 -2.91 6.41 5.73
C ASP A 469 -2.68 5.51 6.95
N SER A 470 -2.95 6.02 8.15
CA SER A 470 -2.90 5.24 9.39
C SER A 470 -3.92 4.10 9.40
N PHE A 471 -5.16 4.36 8.96
CA PHE A 471 -6.20 3.34 8.83
C PHE A 471 -5.77 2.23 7.87
N LEU A 472 -5.35 2.58 6.65
CA LEU A 472 -4.90 1.62 5.65
C LEU A 472 -3.68 0.82 6.15
N LYS A 473 -2.66 1.49 6.71
CA LYS A 473 -1.50 0.80 7.30
C LYS A 473 -1.89 -0.16 8.42
N GLY A 474 -2.87 0.20 9.26
CA GLY A 474 -3.42 -0.65 10.31
C GLY A 474 -4.01 -1.95 9.76
N VAL A 475 -4.75 -1.88 8.66
CA VAL A 475 -5.31 -3.05 7.98
C VAL A 475 -4.21 -3.95 7.38
N PHE A 476 -3.15 -3.37 6.81
CA PHE A 476 -2.11 -4.12 6.07
C PHE A 476 -0.87 -4.53 6.88
N ASN A 477 -0.82 -4.33 8.20
CA ASN A 477 0.39 -4.48 9.01
C ASN A 477 0.93 -5.92 9.22
N ALA A 478 0.30 -6.98 8.68
CA ALA A 478 0.84 -8.35 8.71
C ALA A 478 0.23 -9.25 7.62
N GLN A 479 0.94 -10.34 7.30
CA GLN A 479 0.59 -11.40 6.35
C GLN A 479 -0.84 -11.92 6.59
N THR A 480 -1.79 -11.48 5.77
CA THR A 480 -3.22 -11.77 5.93
C THR A 480 -3.74 -12.48 4.68
N CYS A 481 -4.32 -13.67 4.81
CA CYS A 481 -5.18 -14.21 3.75
C CYS A 481 -6.45 -13.34 3.61
N LEU A 482 -7.26 -13.56 2.57
CA LEU A 482 -8.46 -12.75 2.34
C LEU A 482 -9.43 -12.75 3.54
N CYS A 483 -9.60 -13.88 4.23
CA CYS A 483 -10.43 -13.96 5.44
C CYS A 483 -9.87 -13.13 6.60
N SER A 484 -8.57 -13.21 6.89
CA SER A 484 -7.97 -12.36 7.93
C SER A 484 -8.01 -10.88 7.56
N PHE A 485 -7.94 -10.55 6.27
CA PHE A 485 -8.15 -9.18 5.79
C PHE A 485 -9.59 -8.73 6.06
N PHE A 486 -10.58 -9.55 5.70
CA PHE A 486 -11.99 -9.30 5.98
C PHE A 486 -12.27 -9.06 7.46
N GLU A 487 -11.75 -9.91 8.35
CA GLU A 487 -11.88 -9.75 9.81
C GLU A 487 -11.24 -8.45 10.30
N LYS A 488 -10.01 -8.12 9.85
CA LYS A 488 -9.33 -6.88 10.24
C LYS A 488 -10.06 -5.63 9.78
N VAL A 489 -10.64 -5.65 8.59
CA VAL A 489 -11.47 -4.54 8.09
C VAL A 489 -12.70 -4.41 8.98
N GLY A 490 -13.37 -5.51 9.34
CA GLY A 490 -14.51 -5.49 10.26
C GLY A 490 -14.15 -4.94 11.65
N ILE A 491 -13.03 -5.39 12.23
CA ILE A 491 -12.52 -4.87 13.51
C ILE A 491 -12.25 -3.36 13.39
N SER A 492 -11.57 -2.93 12.32
CA SER A 492 -11.19 -1.53 12.13
C SER A 492 -12.40 -0.62 11.83
N ALA A 493 -13.42 -1.15 11.16
CA ALA A 493 -14.70 -0.48 10.93
C ALA A 493 -15.49 -0.32 12.24
N ASN A 494 -15.49 -1.33 13.12
CA ASN A 494 -16.18 -1.29 14.40
C ASN A 494 -15.43 -0.50 15.49
N PHE A 495 -14.08 -0.52 15.50
CA PHE A 495 -13.25 0.27 16.43
C PHE A 495 -13.39 1.79 16.24
N GLN A 496 -13.88 2.26 15.08
CA GLN A 496 -14.17 3.70 14.89
C GLN A 496 -15.37 4.18 15.73
N GLY A 497 -16.20 3.27 16.26
CA GLY A 497 -17.31 3.58 17.15
C GLY A 497 -16.93 3.76 18.62
N HIS A 498 -15.82 3.18 19.09
CA HIS A 498 -15.48 3.10 20.51
C HIS A 498 -13.98 3.22 20.76
N GLU A 499 -13.59 4.18 21.61
CA GLU A 499 -12.21 4.50 22.05
C GLU A 499 -11.29 5.19 21.04
N HIS A 500 -11.15 6.51 21.18
CA HIS A 500 -9.86 7.24 21.17
C HIS A 500 -10.11 8.70 21.57
N GLN A 501 -9.18 9.25 22.37
CA GLN A 501 -9.13 10.59 22.96
C GLN A 501 -10.09 11.60 22.31
N GLU A 502 -11.28 11.79 22.91
CA GLU A 502 -12.23 12.78 22.41
C GLU A 502 -11.53 14.12 22.28
N MET A 503 -11.55 14.69 21.07
CA MET A 503 -11.01 16.01 20.84
C MET A 503 -11.69 16.96 21.82
N GLN A 504 -10.92 17.57 22.71
CA GLN A 504 -11.49 18.48 23.70
C GLN A 504 -11.79 19.82 23.05
N TYR A 505 -12.79 20.51 23.59
CA TYR A 505 -12.99 21.92 23.27
C TYR A 505 -11.74 22.69 23.67
N LEU A 506 -11.14 23.41 22.72
CA LEU A 506 -10.12 24.37 23.06
C LEU A 506 -10.73 25.49 23.91
N GLN A 507 -9.92 26.06 24.81
CA GLN A 507 -10.33 27.23 25.59
C GLN A 507 -10.84 28.34 24.67
N ALA A 508 -11.84 29.09 25.15
CA ALA A 508 -12.39 30.23 24.43
C ALA A 508 -11.28 31.24 24.10
N LYS A 509 -11.16 31.63 22.82
CA LYS A 509 -10.07 32.49 22.35
C LYS A 509 -10.52 33.92 22.09
N THR A 510 -11.75 34.12 21.64
CA THR A 510 -12.28 35.45 21.30
C THR A 510 -13.30 35.95 22.33
N ASN A 511 -13.94 35.04 23.07
CA ASN A 511 -14.96 35.33 24.08
C ASN A 511 -16.15 36.15 23.55
N ILE A 512 -16.43 36.07 22.25
CA ILE A 512 -17.57 36.74 21.62
C ILE A 512 -18.80 35.81 21.63
N PRO A 513 -20.03 36.36 21.60
CA PRO A 513 -21.26 35.55 21.63
C PRO A 513 -21.37 34.49 20.53
N ILE A 514 -20.87 34.78 19.32
CA ILE A 514 -20.84 33.81 18.20
C ILE A 514 -20.03 32.57 18.56
N GLU A 515 -18.90 32.73 19.26
CA GLU A 515 -18.04 31.62 19.68
C GLU A 515 -18.77 30.72 20.69
N GLU A 516 -19.44 31.32 21.68
CA GLU A 516 -20.21 30.59 22.69
C GLU A 516 -21.37 29.81 22.05
N HIS A 517 -22.10 30.46 21.14
CA HIS A 517 -23.20 29.84 20.41
C HIS A 517 -22.71 28.69 19.52
N ALA A 518 -21.62 28.88 18.78
CA ALA A 518 -21.06 27.81 17.97
C ALA A 518 -20.60 26.62 18.81
N ARG A 519 -20.01 26.88 19.99
CA ARG A 519 -19.62 25.83 20.94
C ARG A 519 -20.82 25.02 21.38
N SER A 520 -21.99 25.62 21.57
CA SER A 520 -23.21 24.94 22.02
C SER A 520 -23.83 23.99 20.97
N ILE A 521 -23.47 24.14 19.69
CA ILE A 521 -24.08 23.40 18.56
C ILE A 521 -23.10 22.40 17.94
N LEU A 522 -21.87 22.81 17.71
CA LEU A 522 -20.87 22.04 16.95
C LEU A 522 -20.15 21.02 17.82
N THR A 523 -19.69 19.95 17.20
CA THR A 523 -18.70 19.04 17.80
C THR A 523 -17.38 19.76 18.06
N PRO A 524 -16.51 19.25 18.95
CA PRO A 524 -15.20 19.85 19.19
C PRO A 524 -14.36 20.03 17.92
N PHE A 525 -14.40 19.07 16.99
CA PHE A 525 -13.69 19.14 15.72
C PHE A 525 -14.14 20.35 14.87
N ALA A 526 -15.43 20.43 14.58
CA ALA A 526 -15.99 21.52 13.77
C ALA A 526 -15.90 22.87 14.51
N PHE A 527 -16.09 22.87 15.83
CA PHE A 527 -15.92 24.06 16.66
C PHE A 527 -14.49 24.59 16.59
N ASN A 528 -13.48 23.74 16.77
CA ASN A 528 -12.08 24.16 16.76
C ASN A 528 -11.69 24.76 15.39
N ALA A 529 -12.20 24.19 14.29
CA ALA A 529 -12.01 24.75 12.95
C ALA A 529 -12.68 26.14 12.80
N LEU A 530 -13.94 26.28 13.24
CA LEU A 530 -14.64 27.57 13.19
C LEU A 530 -13.99 28.62 14.13
N GLN A 531 -13.56 28.23 15.33
CA GLN A 531 -12.87 29.09 16.30
C GLN A 531 -11.57 29.63 15.72
N HIS A 532 -10.83 28.79 14.98
CA HIS A 532 -9.63 29.23 14.27
C HIS A 532 -9.95 30.30 13.22
N GLU A 533 -11.01 30.13 12.43
CA GLU A 533 -11.46 31.15 11.48
C GLU A 533 -11.95 32.44 12.17
N LEU A 534 -12.62 32.34 13.32
CA LEU A 534 -13.03 33.49 14.14
C LEU A 534 -11.82 34.31 14.63
N VAL A 535 -10.78 33.64 15.13
CA VAL A 535 -9.54 34.32 15.56
C VAL A 535 -8.89 35.03 14.39
N LEU A 536 -8.83 34.38 13.23
CA LEU A 536 -8.24 34.97 12.03
C LEU A 536 -9.08 36.12 11.48
N ALA A 537 -10.41 36.11 11.64
CA ALA A 537 -11.29 37.20 11.22
C ALA A 537 -10.90 38.54 11.86
N MET A 538 -10.32 38.53 13.06
CA MET A 538 -9.86 39.75 13.76
C MET A 538 -8.69 40.45 13.07
N GLN A 539 -8.00 39.74 12.18
CA GLN A 539 -6.88 40.26 11.40
C GLN A 539 -7.33 40.88 10.06
N TYR A 540 -8.64 40.91 9.79
CA TYR A 540 -9.18 41.43 8.54
C TYR A 540 -9.97 42.72 8.76
N ALA A 541 -9.78 43.68 7.86
CA ALA A 541 -10.62 44.87 7.73
C ALA A 541 -11.66 44.62 6.64
N ALA A 542 -12.85 45.23 6.78
CA ALA A 542 -13.86 45.21 5.74
C ALA A 542 -14.18 46.65 5.31
N SER A 543 -14.33 46.87 4.02
CA SER A 543 -14.77 48.13 3.43
C SER A 543 -16.05 47.89 2.64
N GLU A 544 -17.10 48.64 2.92
CA GLU A 544 -18.35 48.56 2.15
C GLU A 544 -18.17 49.21 0.77
N MET A 545 -18.71 48.56 -0.25
CA MET A 545 -18.68 48.99 -1.64
C MET A 545 -20.02 49.64 -2.03
N ALA A 546 -20.05 50.36 -3.15
CA ALA A 546 -21.22 51.11 -3.59
C ALA A 546 -22.45 50.22 -3.92
N ASP A 547 -22.22 48.95 -4.24
CA ASP A 547 -23.25 47.94 -4.50
C ASP A 547 -23.74 47.23 -3.22
N GLY A 548 -23.28 47.65 -2.04
CA GLY A 548 -23.62 47.05 -0.75
C GLY A 548 -22.82 45.79 -0.42
N SER A 549 -21.91 45.35 -1.27
CA SER A 549 -20.96 44.28 -0.98
C SER A 549 -19.81 44.77 -0.10
N TYR A 550 -19.01 43.85 0.44
CA TYR A 550 -17.87 44.15 1.30
C TYR A 550 -16.59 43.61 0.70
N LEU A 551 -15.57 44.46 0.65
CA LEU A 551 -14.20 44.07 0.34
C LEU A 551 -13.45 43.79 1.65
N VAL A 552 -13.11 42.52 1.89
CA VAL A 552 -12.47 42.04 3.12
C VAL A 552 -11.00 41.73 2.85
N ARG A 553 -10.10 42.33 3.65
CA ARG A 553 -8.65 42.34 3.39
C ARG A 553 -7.87 42.14 4.67
N HIS A 554 -6.78 41.39 4.57
CA HIS A 554 -5.89 41.17 5.70
C HIS A 554 -5.09 42.45 5.99
N PHE A 555 -4.94 42.81 7.27
CA PHE A 555 -4.30 44.08 7.67
C PHE A 555 -2.82 44.24 7.26
N LYS A 556 -2.11 43.13 7.04
CA LYS A 556 -0.68 43.10 6.63
C LYS A 556 -0.41 42.58 5.22
N LYS A 557 -1.36 41.89 4.59
CA LYS A 557 -1.13 41.25 3.29
C LYS A 557 -1.85 42.07 2.23
N MET A 558 -1.10 42.54 1.24
CA MET A 558 -1.64 43.32 0.13
C MET A 558 -2.37 42.43 -0.89
N ASP A 559 -2.00 41.14 -0.96
CA ASP A 559 -2.63 40.15 -1.84
C ASP A 559 -3.68 39.32 -1.07
N GLY A 560 -4.82 39.03 -1.71
CA GLY A 560 -5.89 38.18 -1.18
C GLY A 560 -7.12 38.93 -0.64
N GLU A 561 -7.59 39.95 -1.36
CA GLU A 561 -8.89 40.57 -1.06
C GLU A 561 -10.03 39.59 -1.38
N CYS A 562 -11.01 39.49 -0.48
CA CYS A 562 -12.19 38.67 -0.67
C CYS A 562 -13.45 39.54 -0.75
N LEU A 563 -14.27 39.27 -1.76
CA LEU A 563 -15.57 39.89 -1.90
C LEU A 563 -16.59 39.13 -1.06
N VAL A 564 -17.31 39.82 -0.20
CA VAL A 564 -18.36 39.26 0.64
C VAL A 564 -19.67 39.99 0.38
N MET A 565 -20.68 39.28 -0.10
CA MET A 565 -22.03 39.80 -0.28
C MET A 565 -22.90 39.39 0.90
N TRP A 566 -23.59 40.36 1.50
CA TRP A 566 -24.56 40.14 2.56
C TRP A 566 -25.95 40.54 2.09
N ILE A 567 -26.88 39.59 2.08
CA ILE A 567 -28.27 39.77 1.66
C ILE A 567 -29.13 39.71 2.93
N ALA A 568 -29.52 40.89 3.41
CA ALA A 568 -30.19 41.04 4.70
C ALA A 568 -31.57 40.36 4.75
N GLU A 569 -32.34 40.44 3.66
CA GLU A 569 -33.72 39.95 3.57
C GLU A 569 -33.81 38.43 3.78
N SER A 570 -32.77 37.72 3.38
CA SER A 570 -32.69 36.26 3.46
C SER A 570 -31.65 35.77 4.45
N GLU A 571 -30.99 36.68 5.17
CA GLU A 571 -29.81 36.42 6.03
C GLU A 571 -28.74 35.54 5.34
N GLN A 572 -28.46 35.83 4.07
CA GLN A 572 -27.49 35.08 3.27
C GLN A 572 -26.16 35.82 3.17
N ILE A 573 -25.07 35.10 3.39
CA ILE A 573 -23.71 35.58 3.19
C ILE A 573 -23.03 34.72 2.14
N HIS A 574 -22.43 35.38 1.16
CA HIS A 574 -21.68 34.76 0.09
C HIS A 574 -20.27 35.32 0.09
N CYS A 575 -19.27 34.46 0.11
CA CYS A 575 -17.87 34.88 0.09
C CYS A 575 -17.16 34.32 -1.14
N SER A 576 -16.38 35.15 -1.84
CA SER A 576 -15.63 34.74 -3.03
C SER A 576 -14.62 33.61 -2.74
N CYS A 577 -14.14 33.48 -1.50
CA CYS A 577 -13.23 32.40 -1.12
C CYS A 577 -13.84 30.99 -1.21
N LYS A 578 -15.18 30.85 -1.17
CA LYS A 578 -15.92 29.58 -1.25
C LYS A 578 -15.62 28.53 -0.17
N GLU A 579 -15.05 28.94 0.96
CA GLU A 579 -14.70 28.05 2.07
C GLU A 579 -15.93 27.41 2.73
N PHE A 580 -17.06 28.11 2.81
CA PHE A 580 -18.28 27.53 3.39
C PHE A 580 -18.84 26.43 2.50
N GLU A 581 -18.87 26.66 1.19
CA GLU A 581 -19.27 25.66 0.21
C GLU A 581 -18.30 24.45 0.20
N SER A 582 -17.02 24.68 0.49
CA SER A 582 -15.99 23.63 0.56
C SER A 582 -15.99 22.83 1.86
N SER A 583 -15.96 23.50 3.01
CA SER A 583 -15.81 22.84 4.31
C SER A 583 -17.12 22.63 5.05
N GLY A 584 -18.18 23.36 4.69
CA GLY A 584 -19.40 23.47 5.48
C GLY A 584 -19.28 24.38 6.70
N LEU A 585 -18.18 25.13 6.85
CA LEU A 585 -17.90 26.06 7.94
C LEU A 585 -17.60 27.45 7.40
N LEU A 586 -18.09 28.49 8.07
CA LEU A 586 -17.89 29.87 7.62
C LEU A 586 -16.42 30.29 7.69
N CYS A 587 -15.92 30.94 6.63
CA CYS A 587 -14.59 31.53 6.61
C CYS A 587 -14.48 32.77 7.49
N ARG A 588 -13.25 33.11 7.84
CA ARG A 588 -12.86 34.38 8.48
C ARG A 588 -13.45 35.62 7.81
N HIS A 589 -13.62 35.63 6.48
CA HIS A 589 -14.15 36.79 5.75
C HIS A 589 -15.64 37.00 6.02
N ALA A 590 -16.44 35.94 5.92
CA ALA A 590 -17.86 35.96 6.23
C ALA A 590 -18.10 36.26 7.72
N LEU A 591 -17.31 35.62 8.59
CA LEU A 591 -17.34 35.87 10.03
C LEU A 591 -17.02 37.33 10.37
N ARG A 592 -16.06 37.95 9.66
CA ARG A 592 -15.75 39.38 9.85
C ARG A 592 -16.96 40.28 9.58
N ILE A 593 -17.74 39.98 8.54
CA ILE A 593 -18.95 40.75 8.23
C ILE A 593 -20.04 40.55 9.29
N PHE A 594 -20.27 39.31 9.75
CA PHE A 594 -21.21 39.06 10.85
C PHE A 594 -20.85 39.85 12.11
N ILE A 595 -19.56 39.93 12.44
CA ILE A 595 -19.08 40.69 13.60
C ILE A 595 -19.31 42.19 13.42
N ILE A 596 -19.04 42.77 12.24
CA ILE A 596 -19.30 44.18 11.96
C ILE A 596 -20.80 44.50 11.97
N LYS A 597 -21.64 43.55 11.55
CA LYS A 597 -23.10 43.65 11.59
C LYS A 597 -23.70 43.34 12.96
N ASN A 598 -22.88 43.14 14.00
CA ASN A 598 -23.30 42.84 15.38
C ASN A 598 -24.21 41.61 15.52
N TYR A 599 -23.99 40.59 14.70
CA TYR A 599 -24.63 39.29 14.93
C TYR A 599 -24.00 38.63 16.17
N PHE A 600 -24.85 38.20 17.11
CA PHE A 600 -24.42 37.48 18.30
C PHE A 600 -24.55 35.97 18.16
N GLN A 601 -25.37 35.51 17.21
CA GLN A 601 -25.59 34.11 16.87
C GLN A 601 -25.58 33.99 15.35
N LEU A 602 -24.94 32.96 14.82
CA LEU A 602 -24.99 32.71 13.38
C LEU A 602 -26.34 32.07 13.02
N PRO A 603 -26.91 32.42 11.85
CA PRO A 603 -28.11 31.76 11.36
C PRO A 603 -27.93 30.24 11.23
N ASP A 604 -28.98 29.47 11.57
CA ASP A 604 -28.94 28.01 11.66
C ASP A 604 -28.42 27.30 10.40
N LYS A 605 -28.67 27.89 9.23
CA LYS A 605 -28.24 27.37 7.92
C LYS A 605 -26.72 27.22 7.78
N TYR A 606 -25.93 27.94 8.59
CA TYR A 606 -24.47 27.86 8.57
C TYR A 606 -23.89 26.83 9.54
N TYR A 607 -24.75 26.15 10.29
CA TYR A 607 -24.39 24.96 11.06
C TYR A 607 -24.96 23.73 10.34
N LEU A 608 -24.22 23.19 9.37
CA LEU A 608 -24.64 22.00 8.65
C LEU A 608 -24.83 20.81 9.61
N ASN A 609 -25.86 20.00 9.38
CA ASN A 609 -26.20 18.86 10.24
C ASN A 609 -24.99 17.95 10.50
N ARG A 610 -24.18 17.66 9.47
CA ARG A 610 -22.96 16.85 9.58
C ARG A 610 -21.95 17.32 10.64
N TRP A 611 -22.00 18.56 11.07
CA TRP A 611 -21.07 19.14 12.04
C TRP A 611 -21.69 19.36 13.43
N ARG A 612 -23.00 19.12 13.56
CA ARG A 612 -23.73 19.27 14.81
C ARG A 612 -23.48 18.07 15.74
N ARG A 613 -23.56 18.33 17.04
CA ARG A 613 -23.46 17.27 18.07
C ARG A 613 -24.60 16.26 18.04
N GLN A 614 -25.77 16.69 17.58
CA GLN A 614 -26.97 15.84 17.49
C GLN A 614 -26.86 14.79 16.36
N SER A 615 -25.88 14.93 15.48
CA SER A 615 -25.63 14.05 14.34
C SER A 615 -24.55 13.01 14.63
N SER A 616 -24.48 12.48 15.86
CA SER A 616 -23.56 11.41 16.22
C SER A 616 -24.24 10.04 16.07
N LEU A 617 -23.54 9.08 15.46
CA LEU A 617 -23.98 7.69 15.30
C LEU A 617 -24.03 7.04 16.70
N GLY A 618 -25.21 7.03 17.31
CA GLY A 618 -25.40 6.52 18.68
C GLY A 618 -26.54 7.18 19.48
N SER A 619 -27.33 8.08 18.87
CA SER A 619 -28.50 8.67 19.53
C SER A 619 -29.73 8.57 18.65
N SER A 620 -30.43 7.42 18.71
CA SER A 620 -31.85 7.38 18.37
C SER A 620 -32.61 6.67 19.49
N ASP A 621 -33.50 7.46 20.08
CA ASP A 621 -34.69 7.16 20.87
C ASP A 621 -34.59 6.49 22.25
N GLY A 622 -34.76 7.34 23.25
CA GLY A 622 -35.28 6.98 24.57
C GLY A 622 -35.51 8.25 25.38
N HIS A 623 -36.77 8.67 25.51
CA HIS A 623 -37.19 9.75 26.40
C HIS A 623 -36.48 9.68 27.76
N GLY A 624 -36.14 10.86 28.29
CA GLY A 624 -35.39 11.02 29.54
C GLY A 624 -35.85 10.11 30.67
N ILE A 625 -35.04 9.11 30.96
CA ILE A 625 -34.90 8.48 32.28
C ILE A 625 -33.40 8.26 32.45
N GLN A 626 -32.78 8.98 33.39
CA GLN A 626 -31.44 8.65 33.88
C GLN A 626 -31.49 7.22 34.45
N SER A 627 -31.07 6.22 33.67
CA SER A 627 -30.84 4.87 34.19
C SER A 627 -29.49 4.84 34.91
N LYS A 628 -29.53 4.46 36.19
CA LYS A 628 -28.36 4.21 37.04
C LYS A 628 -27.54 2.97 36.62
N ASP A 629 -27.95 2.23 35.59
CA ASP A 629 -27.27 0.99 35.17
C ASP A 629 -25.96 1.22 34.40
N GLY A 630 -25.68 2.43 33.92
CA GLY A 630 -24.42 2.72 33.21
C GLY A 630 -23.20 2.85 34.12
N ASP A 631 -23.39 3.05 35.43
CA ASP A 631 -22.32 3.43 36.36
C ASP A 631 -21.39 2.24 36.68
N TRP A 632 -21.95 1.05 36.90
CA TRP A 632 -21.15 -0.14 37.22
C TRP A 632 -20.39 -0.67 36.00
N PHE A 633 -20.94 -0.50 34.79
CA PHE A 633 -20.29 -0.96 33.56
C PHE A 633 -19.05 -0.11 33.24
N HIS A 634 -19.14 1.20 33.42
CA HIS A 634 -18.00 2.10 33.31
C HIS A 634 -16.94 1.84 34.39
N GLU A 635 -17.33 1.57 35.64
CA GLU A 635 -16.41 1.23 36.71
C GLU A 635 -15.70 -0.12 36.47
N TYR A 636 -16.44 -1.12 35.96
CA TYR A 636 -15.89 -2.42 35.56
C TYR A 636 -14.89 -2.29 34.40
N GLN A 637 -15.21 -1.50 33.38
CA GLN A 637 -14.30 -1.24 32.25
C GLN A 637 -13.00 -0.57 32.72
N HIS A 638 -13.10 0.49 33.53
CA HIS A 638 -11.92 1.19 34.05
C HIS A 638 -11.02 0.30 34.91
N LEU A 639 -11.61 -0.53 35.79
CA LEU A 639 -10.83 -1.47 36.61
C LEU A 639 -10.15 -2.56 35.76
N THR A 640 -10.83 -3.01 34.71
CA THR A 640 -10.31 -4.03 33.79
C THR A 640 -9.14 -3.47 32.97
N GLU A 641 -9.25 -2.24 32.48
CA GLU A 641 -8.16 -1.53 31.79
C GLU A 641 -6.93 -1.34 32.69
N ALA A 642 -7.13 -0.85 33.91
CA ALA A 642 -6.05 -0.68 34.87
C ALA A 642 -5.34 -2.00 35.20
N LEU A 643 -6.11 -3.10 35.33
CA LEU A 643 -5.57 -4.42 35.57
C LEU A 643 -4.72 -4.91 34.38
N PHE A 644 -5.18 -4.74 33.14
CA PHE A 644 -4.43 -5.16 31.95
C PHE A 644 -3.18 -4.30 31.71
N ALA A 645 -3.25 -3.01 31.97
CA ALA A 645 -2.10 -2.12 31.93
C ALA A 645 -1.02 -2.57 32.93
N GLU A 646 -1.38 -2.81 34.19
CA GLU A 646 -0.43 -3.28 35.22
C GLU A 646 0.10 -4.70 34.94
N ALA A 647 -0.73 -5.57 34.35
CA ALA A 647 -0.37 -6.92 33.96
C ALA A 647 0.69 -6.95 32.85
N SER A 648 0.64 -5.98 31.93
CA SER A 648 1.53 -5.91 30.77
C SER A 648 2.99 -5.56 31.09
N VAL A 649 3.25 -5.06 32.30
CA VAL A 649 4.58 -4.61 32.75
C VAL A 649 5.59 -5.76 32.80
N THR A 650 5.16 -6.98 33.18
CA THR A 650 6.04 -8.17 33.17
C THR A 650 5.30 -9.41 32.73
N LYS A 651 6.05 -10.37 32.15
CA LYS A 651 5.49 -11.66 31.71
C LYS A 651 4.86 -12.45 32.88
N GLU A 652 5.48 -12.41 34.06
CA GLU A 652 4.97 -13.08 35.27
C GLU A 652 3.64 -12.49 35.75
N ARG A 653 3.48 -11.15 35.69
CA ARG A 653 2.22 -10.48 36.03
C ARG A 653 1.11 -10.83 35.03
N CYS A 654 1.42 -10.84 33.74
CA CYS A 654 0.48 -11.23 32.69
C CYS A 654 0.02 -12.69 32.85
N GLU A 655 0.94 -13.62 33.13
CA GLU A 655 0.58 -15.02 33.38
C GLU A 655 -0.23 -15.21 34.67
N HIS A 656 0.07 -14.45 35.72
CA HIS A 656 -0.69 -14.46 36.98
C HIS A 656 -2.12 -13.94 36.78
N VAL A 657 -2.28 -12.78 36.14
CA VAL A 657 -3.58 -12.15 35.86
C VAL A 657 -4.40 -13.05 34.94
N ARG A 658 -3.82 -13.61 33.89
CA ARG A 658 -4.51 -14.54 32.98
C ARG A 658 -5.07 -15.77 33.71
N LYS A 659 -4.31 -16.33 34.65
CA LYS A 659 -4.73 -17.53 35.42
C LYS A 659 -5.84 -17.21 36.42
N GLU A 660 -5.69 -16.17 37.23
CA GLU A 660 -6.66 -15.83 38.27
C GLU A 660 -7.93 -15.20 37.68
N LEU A 661 -7.81 -14.35 36.66
CA LEU A 661 -8.97 -13.74 35.99
C LEU A 661 -9.83 -14.80 35.28
N MET A 662 -9.23 -15.76 34.57
CA MET A 662 -9.99 -16.89 33.99
C MET A 662 -10.72 -17.69 35.06
N LYS A 663 -10.09 -17.94 36.21
CA LYS A 663 -10.67 -18.72 37.30
C LYS A 663 -11.88 -18.00 37.92
N GLU A 664 -11.75 -16.72 38.21
CA GLU A 664 -12.83 -15.92 38.81
C GLU A 664 -13.98 -15.67 37.83
N LEU A 665 -13.69 -15.37 36.56
CA LEU A 665 -14.72 -15.24 35.52
C LEU A 665 -15.47 -16.56 35.33
N THR A 666 -14.77 -17.69 35.32
CA THR A 666 -15.42 -19.00 35.21
C THR A 666 -16.30 -19.30 36.44
N ARG A 667 -15.86 -18.88 37.65
CA ARG A 667 -16.67 -19.01 38.87
C ARG A 667 -17.94 -18.17 38.77
N LEU A 668 -17.81 -16.88 38.49
CA LEU A 668 -18.93 -15.94 38.33
C LEU A 668 -19.91 -16.40 37.26
N LEU A 669 -19.41 -16.87 36.11
CA LEU A 669 -20.25 -17.33 35.01
C LEU A 669 -21.04 -18.59 35.38
N ASN A 670 -20.47 -19.46 36.21
CA ASN A 670 -21.19 -20.62 36.77
C ASN A 670 -22.20 -20.22 37.86
N GLU A 671 -21.93 -19.16 38.64
CA GLU A 671 -22.86 -18.62 39.64
C GLU A 671 -24.07 -17.95 38.94
N VAL A 672 -23.83 -17.10 37.94
CA VAL A 672 -24.88 -16.44 37.15
C VAL A 672 -25.75 -17.46 36.41
N ARG A 673 -25.15 -18.48 35.78
CA ARG A 673 -25.91 -19.56 35.11
C ARG A 673 -26.78 -20.40 36.06
N ARG A 674 -26.53 -20.34 37.37
CA ARG A 674 -27.33 -21.03 38.39
C ARG A 674 -28.41 -20.14 39.00
N MET A 675 -28.48 -18.85 38.63
CA MET A 675 -29.55 -17.97 39.04
C MET A 675 -30.84 -18.33 38.28
N PRO A 676 -32.00 -18.33 38.95
CA PRO A 676 -33.27 -18.64 38.30
C PRO A 676 -33.71 -17.50 37.36
N ASP A 677 -34.14 -17.85 36.15
CA ASP A 677 -34.70 -16.90 35.18
C ASP A 677 -36.16 -16.55 35.57
N GLY A 678 -36.35 -15.42 36.25
CA GLY A 678 -37.69 -14.87 36.43
C GLY A 678 -37.79 -13.74 37.44
N ASP A 679 -38.10 -12.53 36.95
CA ASP A 679 -38.81 -11.52 37.74
C ASP A 679 -40.24 -12.02 37.99
N GLY A 680 -40.53 -12.30 39.25
CA GLY A 680 -41.85 -12.75 39.69
C GLY A 680 -42.92 -11.69 39.47
N THR A 681 -43.76 -11.91 38.46
CA THR A 681 -45.08 -11.26 38.34
C THR A 681 -46.00 -11.86 39.40
N ALA A 682 -46.21 -11.13 40.50
CA ALA A 682 -47.29 -11.41 41.43
C ALA A 682 -48.63 -11.09 40.74
N ALA A 683 -49.34 -12.12 40.31
CA ALA A 683 -50.73 -12.03 39.90
C ALA A 683 -51.58 -11.63 41.13
N MET A 684 -52.17 -10.42 41.11
CA MET A 684 -53.30 -10.08 41.96
C MET A 684 -54.57 -10.57 41.26
N ASP A 685 -55.13 -11.66 41.76
CA ASP A 685 -56.50 -12.10 41.46
C ASP A 685 -57.51 -11.07 41.97
N LEU A 686 -58.40 -10.64 41.07
CA LEU A 686 -59.62 -9.91 41.37
C LEU A 686 -60.80 -10.87 41.27
N THR A 687 -61.39 -11.26 42.41
CA THR A 687 -62.77 -11.76 42.50
C THR A 687 -63.46 -11.27 43.78
N GLU A 688 -64.43 -10.38 43.59
CA GLU A 688 -65.74 -10.18 44.27
C GLU A 688 -65.92 -10.44 45.80
N SER A 689 -66.26 -9.35 46.51
CA SER A 689 -67.38 -9.07 47.47
C SER A 689 -68.16 -10.22 48.15
N PRO A 690 -68.74 -10.07 49.39
CA PRO A 690 -69.65 -8.95 49.77
C PRO A 690 -69.79 -8.56 51.28
N ASN A 691 -70.63 -7.53 51.53
CA ASN A 691 -71.25 -7.05 52.80
C ASN A 691 -70.31 -6.31 53.79
N ASP A 692 -70.58 -5.12 54.32
CA ASP A 692 -71.78 -4.27 54.51
C ASP A 692 -71.48 -2.79 54.17
#